data_AF-A0A914BA31-F1
#
_entry.id   AF-A0A914BA31-F1
#
_cell.length_a   1.000
_cell.length_b   1.000
_cell.length_c   1.000
_cell.angle_alpha   90.00
_cell.angle_beta   90.00
_cell.angle_gamma   90.00
#
_symmetry.space_group_name_H-M   'P 1'
#
loop_
_entity.id
_entity.type
_entity.pdbx_description
1 polymer ?
#
loop_
_entity_poly.entity_id
_entity_poly.type
_entity_poly.pdbx_seq_one_letter_code
_entity_poly.pdbx_strand_id
1 'polypeptide(L)'
;MEQIFLFFLTVWLAAAAVCAQDYYNVLPSKDFESFKSSALPCAVHFITKSPEKLKKDWQMKEFITNFMDAGRYLVDFEVNFATIDCSSDPVEDYCSRDNHKNSLFVFRYGHILTELPMDALYNVDAIVSNMLHLVLLREVPLIQEPMDLAAMQQRLKGHKDILFAKLLAVGTSEHRAFMEGAFAYSHLYQFVMTTNIGDNMLGSGSEEEWAESRNRVWLFNCKPAKTADLCQRSFYRGKMNVPAFALYLKTLDVLPYIEYKASGATIFYQRLGIPTAYVYSNTAEYGHDKEMVHQLAQKYRGNLGFVLVNSDKTPESVVAESERCQPPCLMLQRAPQEELYVMSADLTEDNVSAFIEDNMYVREDPSENQEDGDDERVPVQEVQDDEVQYAVYSDTRLLAMEHVSKLTDKTFPEFVASAGLVVVLFTVRWDPRCKAFLESYSDAATTIQQNDLPADIQATATGPFAQVECYNWPDVCQLNNVTIYPTIKLYREGKWLTDYKGSLSDQGILKSYRLYSTANPLVLETCSDCQAFSKGELPHWAASTLNAVVTGYFPDANTGERSAYEQAAKMLQGQHLMAVCPKDCAEHNSDVDASKPTVTAFKWGDHHQPSVKYSGDYTASDLIQFVQAATLPLVPELTPSTLPLHFAKGKPFLILFKDTDKQSREAEASLASLAREKTFESELSILWIDVSQPSCIGSEILKDYGIKRQPLHPCVVFVDHATSRVCNYPADYSLKTSAMTDWVVIVLKGETSCSGLREGKFEPQVSPYDYLAFIEESKNKDNNAPRMGRLATDHRHVTEAAGEALDDEEEHDEDGGRGRQFVSDEHRHTEL
;
A
#
# COMPACT_ATOMS: atom_id res chain seq x y z
N MET A 1 0.73 -68.39 -21.23
CA MET A 1 1.42 -67.26 -20.57
C MET A 1 1.18 -65.95 -21.31
N GLU A 2 1.27 -65.90 -22.65
CA GLU A 2 1.11 -64.65 -23.43
C GLU A 2 -0.19 -63.87 -23.16
N GLN A 3 -1.35 -64.54 -23.03
CA GLN A 3 -2.61 -63.85 -22.69
C GLN A 3 -2.60 -63.20 -21.29
N ILE A 4 -1.92 -63.79 -20.32
CA ILE A 4 -1.75 -63.19 -18.98
C ILE A 4 -0.83 -61.97 -19.09
N PHE A 5 0.22 -62.06 -19.91
CA PHE A 5 1.13 -60.94 -20.17
C PHE A 5 0.41 -59.78 -20.88
N LEU A 6 -0.46 -60.04 -21.87
CA LEU A 6 -1.31 -59.01 -22.48
C LEU A 6 -2.31 -58.40 -21.49
N PHE A 7 -2.93 -59.21 -20.62
CA PHE A 7 -3.88 -58.69 -19.64
C PHE A 7 -3.18 -57.78 -18.62
N PHE A 8 -2.01 -58.17 -18.12
CA PHE A 8 -1.20 -57.28 -17.28
C PHE A 8 -0.69 -56.07 -18.05
N LEU A 9 -0.27 -56.19 -19.32
CA LEU A 9 0.16 -55.04 -20.12
C LEU A 9 -0.99 -54.04 -20.35
N THR A 10 -2.20 -54.50 -20.61
CA THR A 10 -3.39 -53.65 -20.79
C THR A 10 -3.87 -53.02 -19.49
N VAL A 11 -3.82 -53.75 -18.37
CA VAL A 11 -4.09 -53.18 -17.03
C VAL A 11 -3.01 -52.18 -16.62
N TRP A 12 -1.73 -52.42 -16.96
CA TRP A 12 -0.64 -51.48 -16.68
C TRP A 12 -0.68 -50.26 -17.60
N LEU A 13 -1.09 -50.41 -18.86
CA LEU A 13 -1.35 -49.28 -19.78
C LEU A 13 -2.58 -48.47 -19.36
N ALA A 14 -3.65 -49.11 -18.87
CA ALA A 14 -4.82 -48.42 -18.34
C ALA A 14 -4.50 -47.69 -17.02
N ALA A 15 -3.74 -48.32 -16.11
CA ALA A 15 -3.27 -47.68 -14.88
C ALA A 15 -2.25 -46.56 -15.16
N ALA A 16 -1.38 -46.72 -16.16
CA ALA A 16 -0.46 -45.67 -16.60
C ALA A 16 -1.19 -44.50 -17.27
N ALA A 17 -2.26 -44.75 -18.04
CA ALA A 17 -3.11 -43.70 -18.61
C ALA A 17 -3.82 -42.86 -17.53
N VAL A 18 -4.25 -43.49 -16.43
CA VAL A 18 -4.81 -42.79 -15.26
C VAL A 18 -3.75 -42.03 -14.44
N CYS A 19 -2.48 -42.40 -14.56
CA CYS A 19 -1.34 -41.76 -13.87
C CYS A 19 -0.52 -40.81 -14.77
N ALA A 20 -0.98 -40.48 -15.97
CA ALA A 20 -0.25 -39.65 -16.94
C ALA A 20 -1.09 -38.54 -17.61
N GLN A 21 -2.17 -38.08 -16.95
CA GLN A 21 -2.79 -36.79 -17.28
C GLN A 21 -2.05 -35.67 -16.55
N ASP A 22 -1.05 -35.08 -17.21
CA ASP A 22 -0.30 -33.89 -16.75
C ASP A 22 -1.21 -32.63 -16.59
N TYR A 23 -2.49 -32.72 -16.99
CA TYR A 23 -3.53 -31.70 -16.83
C TYR A 23 -4.89 -32.36 -16.55
N TYR A 24 -5.61 -31.87 -15.53
CA TYR A 24 -7.01 -32.26 -15.27
C TYR A 24 -7.95 -31.30 -16.03
N ASN A 25 -9.01 -31.81 -16.66
CA ASN A 25 -9.99 -31.03 -17.43
C ASN A 25 -9.39 -30.13 -18.54
N VAL A 26 -8.59 -30.71 -19.45
CA VAL A 26 -8.30 -30.05 -20.74
C VAL A 26 -9.55 -30.14 -21.63
N LEU A 27 -10.04 -28.99 -22.06
CA LEU A 27 -11.20 -28.84 -22.93
C LEU A 27 -10.74 -28.75 -24.39
N PRO A 28 -11.17 -29.66 -25.29
CA PRO A 28 -10.87 -29.55 -26.72
C PRO A 28 -11.47 -28.27 -27.31
N SER A 29 -10.77 -27.64 -28.25
CA SER A 29 -11.19 -26.39 -28.91
C SER A 29 -12.59 -26.49 -29.52
N LYS A 30 -12.92 -27.65 -30.12
CA LYS A 30 -14.24 -27.96 -30.68
C LYS A 30 -15.40 -27.91 -29.66
N ASP A 31 -15.11 -28.12 -28.38
CA ASP A 31 -16.11 -28.17 -27.31
C ASP A 31 -16.19 -26.83 -26.55
N PHE A 32 -15.25 -25.89 -26.78
CA PHE A 32 -15.20 -24.58 -26.12
C PHE A 32 -16.47 -23.75 -26.30
N GLU A 33 -16.99 -23.65 -27.52
CA GLU A 33 -18.21 -22.90 -27.81
C GLU A 33 -19.42 -23.43 -27.02
N SER A 34 -19.52 -24.75 -26.87
CA SER A 34 -20.59 -25.38 -26.08
C SER A 34 -20.41 -25.16 -24.57
N PHE A 35 -19.17 -25.23 -24.08
CA PHE A 35 -18.82 -25.03 -22.68
C PHE A 35 -19.08 -23.59 -22.22
N LYS A 36 -18.60 -22.58 -22.96
CA LYS A 36 -18.80 -21.16 -22.61
C LYS A 36 -20.27 -20.71 -22.73
N SER A 37 -21.07 -21.44 -23.53
CA SER A 37 -22.51 -21.18 -23.71
C SER A 37 -23.38 -21.65 -22.54
N SER A 38 -22.80 -22.28 -21.51
CA SER A 38 -23.51 -22.69 -20.30
C SER A 38 -24.18 -21.51 -19.59
N ALA A 39 -25.31 -21.80 -18.93
CA ALA A 39 -25.97 -20.86 -18.02
C ALA A 39 -25.22 -20.69 -16.68
N LEU A 40 -24.37 -21.67 -16.35
CA LEU A 40 -23.48 -21.68 -15.20
C LEU A 40 -22.19 -20.91 -15.53
N PRO A 41 -21.53 -20.27 -14.54
CA PRO A 41 -20.22 -19.66 -14.76
C PRO A 41 -19.17 -20.71 -15.16
N CYS A 42 -18.38 -20.39 -16.17
CA CYS A 42 -17.37 -21.26 -16.76
C CYS A 42 -16.00 -20.58 -16.69
N ALA A 43 -15.15 -20.99 -15.74
CA ALA A 43 -13.79 -20.50 -15.57
C ALA A 43 -12.82 -21.26 -16.49
N VAL A 44 -12.12 -20.53 -17.37
CA VAL A 44 -11.23 -21.08 -18.40
C VAL A 44 -9.87 -20.37 -18.38
N HIS A 45 -8.80 -21.16 -18.27
CA HIS A 45 -7.42 -20.67 -18.35
C HIS A 45 -6.71 -21.19 -19.62
N PHE A 46 -5.95 -20.33 -20.29
CA PHE A 46 -5.33 -20.57 -21.59
C PHE A 46 -3.81 -20.76 -21.47
N ILE A 47 -3.36 -22.00 -21.64
CA ILE A 47 -1.97 -22.44 -21.40
C ILE A 47 -1.16 -22.42 -22.71
N THR A 48 0.08 -21.90 -22.67
CA THR A 48 0.97 -21.78 -23.86
C THR A 48 2.34 -22.45 -23.72
N LYS A 49 2.55 -23.26 -22.68
CA LYS A 49 3.77 -24.03 -22.50
C LYS A 49 3.44 -25.52 -22.64
N SER A 50 4.30 -26.26 -23.34
CA SER A 50 4.23 -27.72 -23.33
C SER A 50 4.44 -28.25 -21.90
N PRO A 51 3.88 -29.42 -21.54
CA PRO A 51 3.96 -29.96 -20.17
C PRO A 51 5.42 -30.13 -19.67
N GLU A 52 6.35 -30.45 -20.56
CA GLU A 52 7.80 -30.49 -20.26
C GLU A 52 8.40 -29.13 -19.86
N LYS A 53 7.87 -28.03 -20.39
CA LYS A 53 8.30 -26.67 -20.06
C LYS A 53 7.57 -26.13 -18.82
N LEU A 54 6.31 -26.50 -18.58
CA LEU A 54 5.63 -26.22 -17.29
C LEU A 54 6.34 -26.87 -16.12
N LYS A 55 6.92 -28.08 -16.29
CA LYS A 55 7.70 -28.75 -15.23
C LYS A 55 8.93 -27.95 -14.74
N LYS A 56 9.33 -26.88 -15.43
CA LYS A 56 10.40 -25.95 -15.02
C LYS A 56 9.89 -24.59 -14.52
N ASP A 57 8.57 -24.35 -14.58
CA ASP A 57 7.92 -23.10 -14.18
C ASP A 57 7.10 -23.36 -12.92
N TRP A 58 7.69 -23.06 -11.76
CA TRP A 58 7.09 -23.39 -10.47
C TRP A 58 5.84 -22.56 -10.17
N GLN A 59 5.82 -21.28 -10.55
CA GLN A 59 4.68 -20.38 -10.34
C GLN A 59 3.45 -20.84 -11.13
N MET A 60 3.63 -21.16 -12.42
CA MET A 60 2.52 -21.68 -13.24
C MET A 60 2.05 -23.06 -12.74
N LYS A 61 2.97 -23.92 -12.29
CA LYS A 61 2.61 -25.22 -11.72
C LYS A 61 1.80 -25.07 -10.42
N GLU A 62 2.16 -24.14 -9.56
CA GLU A 62 1.47 -23.84 -8.31
C GLU A 62 0.08 -23.24 -8.58
N PHE A 63 -0.03 -22.24 -9.46
CA PHE A 63 -1.33 -21.70 -9.88
C PHE A 63 -2.23 -22.80 -10.45
N ILE A 64 -1.74 -23.63 -11.38
CA ILE A 64 -2.54 -24.73 -11.96
C ILE A 64 -2.97 -25.74 -10.88
N THR A 65 -2.14 -26.00 -9.87
CA THR A 65 -2.50 -26.86 -8.73
C THR A 65 -3.63 -26.23 -7.91
N ASN A 66 -3.48 -24.97 -7.49
CA ASN A 66 -4.48 -24.22 -6.74
C ASN A 66 -5.80 -24.07 -7.53
N PHE A 67 -5.72 -23.85 -8.85
CA PHE A 67 -6.85 -23.76 -9.76
C PHE A 67 -7.60 -25.08 -9.91
N MET A 68 -6.89 -26.21 -10.01
CA MET A 68 -7.52 -27.53 -10.04
C MET A 68 -8.16 -27.89 -8.70
N ASP A 69 -7.52 -27.58 -7.58
CA ASP A 69 -8.04 -27.89 -6.24
C ASP A 69 -9.25 -27.01 -5.89
N ALA A 70 -9.20 -25.71 -6.21
CA ALA A 70 -10.35 -24.82 -6.14
C ALA A 70 -11.46 -25.24 -7.11
N GLY A 71 -11.11 -25.68 -8.33
CA GLY A 71 -12.07 -26.17 -9.31
C GLY A 71 -12.84 -27.40 -8.82
N ARG A 72 -12.15 -28.38 -8.21
CA ARG A 72 -12.82 -29.54 -7.58
C ARG A 72 -13.77 -29.15 -6.46
N TYR A 73 -13.44 -28.10 -5.70
CA TYR A 73 -14.28 -27.58 -4.62
C TYR A 73 -15.52 -26.83 -5.16
N LEU A 74 -15.35 -26.05 -6.25
CA LEU A 74 -16.40 -25.19 -6.81
C LEU A 74 -17.42 -25.91 -7.70
N VAL A 75 -17.22 -27.20 -8.03
CA VAL A 75 -18.25 -28.03 -8.68
C VAL A 75 -19.52 -28.07 -7.83
N ASP A 76 -19.38 -28.16 -6.50
CA ASP A 76 -20.51 -28.18 -5.54
C ASP A 76 -21.27 -26.83 -5.50
N PHE A 77 -20.72 -25.78 -6.12
CA PHE A 77 -21.27 -24.43 -6.22
C PHE A 77 -21.73 -24.08 -7.65
N GLU A 78 -21.91 -25.11 -8.50
CA GLU A 78 -22.33 -24.99 -9.90
C GLU A 78 -21.40 -24.12 -10.78
N VAL A 79 -20.09 -24.14 -10.52
CA VAL A 79 -19.08 -23.48 -11.37
C VAL A 79 -18.29 -24.52 -12.16
N ASN A 80 -18.22 -24.34 -13.49
CA ASN A 80 -17.45 -25.23 -14.35
C ASN A 80 -16.01 -24.73 -14.54
N PHE A 81 -15.06 -25.65 -14.56
CA PHE A 81 -13.62 -25.37 -14.68
C PHE A 81 -13.01 -26.12 -15.86
N ALA A 82 -12.26 -25.39 -16.70
CA ALA A 82 -11.53 -25.95 -17.84
C ALA A 82 -10.16 -25.29 -18.05
N THR A 83 -9.28 -26.01 -18.73
CA THR A 83 -8.03 -25.49 -19.28
C THR A 83 -7.99 -25.72 -20.79
N ILE A 84 -7.36 -24.82 -21.55
CA ILE A 84 -7.17 -24.94 -23.00
C ILE A 84 -5.68 -24.86 -23.30
N ASP A 85 -5.14 -25.82 -24.04
CA ASP A 85 -3.74 -25.81 -24.47
C ASP A 85 -3.60 -25.13 -25.84
N CYS A 86 -3.29 -23.84 -25.80
CA CYS A 86 -2.97 -23.03 -26.98
C CYS A 86 -1.71 -23.51 -27.74
N SER A 87 -0.96 -24.47 -27.20
CA SER A 87 0.22 -25.06 -27.87
C SER A 87 -0.14 -26.22 -28.80
N SER A 88 -1.26 -26.91 -28.55
CA SER A 88 -1.65 -28.14 -29.27
C SER A 88 -3.05 -28.09 -29.90
N ASP A 89 -4.00 -27.36 -29.29
CA ASP A 89 -5.38 -27.23 -29.75
C ASP A 89 -5.91 -25.80 -29.48
N PRO A 90 -5.39 -24.78 -30.20
CA PRO A 90 -5.66 -23.37 -29.89
C PRO A 90 -7.06 -22.90 -30.30
N VAL A 91 -7.66 -22.07 -29.45
CA VAL A 91 -8.81 -21.21 -29.80
C VAL A 91 -8.27 -19.83 -30.15
N GLU A 92 -8.18 -19.51 -31.45
CA GLU A 92 -7.44 -18.32 -31.96
C GLU A 92 -7.84 -17.00 -31.29
N ASP A 93 -9.14 -16.71 -31.15
CA ASP A 93 -9.69 -15.46 -30.57
C ASP A 93 -9.26 -15.14 -29.12
N TYR A 94 -8.75 -16.15 -28.40
CA TYR A 94 -8.33 -16.03 -27.01
C TYR A 94 -6.83 -16.33 -26.86
N CYS A 95 -6.33 -17.38 -27.50
CA CYS A 95 -4.91 -17.73 -27.50
C CYS A 95 -4.00 -16.68 -28.18
N SER A 96 -4.55 -15.78 -28.99
CA SER A 96 -3.81 -14.68 -29.63
C SER A 96 -3.76 -13.37 -28.84
N ARG A 97 -4.56 -13.20 -27.78
CA ARG A 97 -4.62 -11.95 -26.98
C ARG A 97 -3.36 -11.76 -26.15
N ASP A 98 -2.87 -10.54 -25.96
CA ASP A 98 -1.64 -10.32 -25.17
C ASP A 98 -1.77 -10.76 -23.69
N ASN A 99 -2.97 -10.72 -23.11
CA ASN A 99 -3.21 -11.02 -21.70
C ASN A 99 -3.51 -12.50 -21.39
N HIS A 100 -3.66 -13.39 -22.37
CA HIS A 100 -4.24 -14.73 -22.16
C HIS A 100 -3.49 -15.62 -21.14
N LYS A 101 -2.20 -15.35 -20.92
CA LYS A 101 -1.31 -16.11 -20.00
C LYS A 101 -1.43 -15.65 -18.55
N ASN A 102 -1.89 -14.41 -18.35
CA ASN A 102 -1.90 -13.72 -17.06
C ASN A 102 -3.32 -13.51 -16.52
N SER A 103 -4.32 -14.15 -17.14
CA SER A 103 -5.73 -13.98 -16.78
C SER A 103 -6.50 -15.31 -16.77
N LEU A 104 -7.48 -15.38 -15.88
CA LEU A 104 -8.53 -16.39 -15.87
C LEU A 104 -9.80 -15.77 -16.46
N PHE A 105 -10.31 -16.36 -17.53
CA PHE A 105 -11.51 -15.87 -18.22
C PHE A 105 -12.73 -16.58 -17.65
N VAL A 106 -13.71 -15.83 -17.17
CA VAL A 106 -14.98 -16.38 -16.70
C VAL A 106 -16.04 -16.09 -17.75
N PHE A 107 -16.70 -17.15 -18.24
CA PHE A 107 -17.76 -17.05 -19.22
C PHE A 107 -19.13 -17.36 -18.61
N ARG A 108 -20.20 -16.79 -19.19
CA ARG A 108 -21.59 -17.15 -18.90
C ARG A 108 -22.48 -16.78 -20.09
N TYR A 109 -23.41 -17.65 -20.46
CA TYR A 109 -24.31 -17.45 -21.61
C TYR A 109 -23.58 -17.13 -22.94
N GLY A 110 -22.38 -17.67 -23.14
CA GLY A 110 -21.57 -17.45 -24.36
C GLY A 110 -20.69 -16.19 -24.33
N HIS A 111 -20.84 -15.33 -23.33
CA HIS A 111 -20.13 -14.06 -23.19
C HIS A 111 -19.08 -14.13 -22.08
N ILE A 112 -18.06 -13.27 -22.16
CA ILE A 112 -17.12 -13.03 -21.04
C ILE A 112 -17.90 -12.30 -19.94
N LEU A 113 -17.99 -12.91 -18.76
CA LEU A 113 -18.54 -12.30 -17.55
C LEU A 113 -17.51 -11.39 -16.88
N THR A 114 -16.26 -11.85 -16.77
CA THR A 114 -15.12 -11.06 -16.30
C THR A 114 -13.79 -11.72 -16.69
N GLU A 115 -12.70 -10.95 -16.65
CA GLU A 115 -11.33 -11.42 -16.75
C GLU A 115 -10.64 -11.14 -15.41
N LEU A 116 -10.16 -12.18 -14.71
CA LEU A 116 -9.49 -12.04 -13.41
C LEU A 116 -7.97 -12.16 -13.58
N PRO A 117 -7.15 -11.20 -13.07
CA PRO A 117 -5.70 -11.31 -13.14
C PRO A 117 -5.19 -12.43 -12.23
N MET A 118 -4.19 -13.18 -12.70
CA MET A 118 -3.58 -14.29 -11.94
C MET A 118 -3.03 -13.84 -10.58
N ASP A 119 -2.53 -12.62 -10.48
CA ASP A 119 -1.97 -12.04 -9.24
C ASP A 119 -3.02 -11.92 -8.12
N ALA A 120 -4.33 -11.85 -8.47
CA ALA A 120 -5.44 -11.86 -7.52
C ALA A 120 -5.94 -13.29 -7.19
N LEU A 121 -5.31 -14.32 -7.75
CA LEU A 121 -5.71 -15.73 -7.68
C LEU A 121 -4.57 -16.61 -7.11
N TYR A 122 -3.83 -16.07 -6.14
CA TYR A 122 -2.58 -16.62 -5.62
C TYR A 122 -2.73 -17.94 -4.84
N ASN A 123 -3.92 -18.24 -4.26
CA ASN A 123 -4.18 -19.49 -3.56
C ASN A 123 -5.62 -19.99 -3.76
N VAL A 124 -5.95 -21.16 -3.19
CA VAL A 124 -7.28 -21.76 -3.26
C VAL A 124 -8.37 -20.83 -2.71
N ASP A 125 -8.12 -20.12 -1.61
CA ASP A 125 -9.11 -19.21 -1.00
C ASP A 125 -9.41 -17.99 -1.88
N ALA A 126 -8.39 -17.47 -2.56
CA ALA A 126 -8.52 -16.40 -3.52
C ALA A 126 -9.36 -16.82 -4.73
N ILE A 127 -9.12 -18.01 -5.28
CA ILE A 127 -9.89 -18.54 -6.41
C ILE A 127 -11.34 -18.84 -5.98
N VAL A 128 -11.54 -19.56 -4.87
CA VAL A 128 -12.87 -19.91 -4.37
C VAL A 128 -13.68 -18.65 -4.08
N SER A 129 -13.14 -17.70 -3.31
CA SER A 129 -13.90 -16.54 -2.88
C SER A 129 -14.23 -15.56 -4.03
N ASN A 130 -13.33 -15.34 -4.99
CA ASN A 130 -13.64 -14.56 -6.19
C ASN A 130 -14.69 -15.25 -7.07
N MET A 131 -14.63 -16.56 -7.26
CA MET A 131 -15.65 -17.30 -8.03
C MET A 131 -17.02 -17.23 -7.35
N LEU A 132 -17.09 -17.45 -6.03
CA LEU A 132 -18.35 -17.33 -5.28
C LEU A 132 -18.90 -15.90 -5.32
N HIS A 133 -18.06 -14.87 -5.34
CA HIS A 133 -18.50 -13.50 -5.52
C HIS A 133 -19.16 -13.26 -6.90
N LEU A 134 -18.68 -13.92 -7.96
CA LEU A 134 -19.29 -13.87 -9.29
C LEU A 134 -20.59 -14.69 -9.39
N VAL A 135 -20.66 -15.84 -8.70
CA VAL A 135 -21.88 -16.65 -8.57
C VAL A 135 -22.97 -15.87 -7.85
N LEU A 136 -22.63 -15.24 -6.73
CA LEU A 136 -23.53 -14.58 -5.78
C LEU A 136 -23.61 -13.06 -5.96
N LEU A 137 -23.25 -12.54 -7.14
CA LEU A 137 -23.12 -11.09 -7.41
C LEU A 137 -24.43 -10.30 -7.18
N ARG A 138 -25.59 -10.96 -7.22
CA ARG A 138 -26.90 -10.34 -6.97
C ARG A 138 -27.39 -10.55 -5.54
N GLU A 139 -26.94 -11.63 -4.92
CA GLU A 139 -27.30 -12.14 -3.61
C GLU A 139 -26.50 -11.45 -2.50
N VAL A 140 -25.24 -11.09 -2.78
CA VAL A 140 -24.29 -10.42 -1.87
C VAL A 140 -23.81 -9.09 -2.48
N PRO A 141 -24.62 -8.02 -2.40
CA PRO A 141 -24.21 -6.70 -2.86
C PRO A 141 -22.99 -6.16 -2.09
N LEU A 142 -22.02 -5.63 -2.84
CA LEU A 142 -20.92 -4.81 -2.34
C LEU A 142 -21.39 -3.35 -2.21
N ILE A 143 -21.40 -2.82 -0.99
CA ILE A 143 -21.79 -1.44 -0.69
C ILE A 143 -20.54 -0.62 -0.32
N GLN A 144 -20.42 0.60 -0.86
CA GLN A 144 -19.30 1.51 -0.57
C GLN A 144 -19.72 2.76 0.23
N GLU A 145 -21.02 3.13 0.20
CA GLU A 145 -21.57 4.33 0.84
C GLU A 145 -22.43 4.01 2.09
N PRO A 146 -22.32 4.75 3.20
CA PRO A 146 -23.14 4.52 4.40
C PRO A 146 -24.66 4.66 4.15
N MET A 147 -25.06 5.54 3.23
CA MET A 147 -26.46 5.78 2.88
C MET A 147 -27.13 4.55 2.25
N ASP A 148 -26.39 3.76 1.47
CA ASP A 148 -26.90 2.55 0.81
C ASP A 148 -27.17 1.44 1.83
N LEU A 149 -26.31 1.29 2.85
CA LEU A 149 -26.54 0.36 3.95
C LEU A 149 -27.77 0.77 4.77
N ALA A 150 -27.95 2.06 5.03
CA ALA A 150 -29.14 2.60 5.70
C ALA A 150 -30.42 2.36 4.88
N ALA A 151 -30.38 2.59 3.57
CA ALA A 151 -31.49 2.30 2.66
C ALA A 151 -31.82 0.80 2.62
N MET A 152 -30.82 -0.08 2.67
CA MET A 152 -31.02 -1.52 2.69
C MET A 152 -31.64 -2.02 4.00
N GLN A 153 -31.19 -1.51 5.15
CA GLN A 153 -31.82 -1.74 6.45
C GLN A 153 -33.30 -1.34 6.43
N GLN A 154 -33.61 -0.13 5.95
CA GLN A 154 -34.98 0.38 5.88
C GLN A 154 -35.87 -0.45 4.93
N ARG A 155 -35.31 -1.00 3.84
CA ARG A 155 -36.03 -1.86 2.88
C ARG A 155 -36.36 -3.25 3.44
N LEU A 156 -35.47 -3.84 4.24
CA LEU A 156 -35.61 -5.22 4.74
C LEU A 156 -36.24 -5.32 6.14
N LYS A 157 -36.42 -4.18 6.79
CA LYS A 157 -37.16 -3.99 8.03
C LYS A 157 -38.50 -4.74 8.05
N GLY A 158 -38.76 -5.49 9.12
CA GLY A 158 -39.95 -6.33 9.26
C GLY A 158 -39.98 -7.60 8.40
N HIS A 159 -38.97 -7.84 7.55
CA HIS A 159 -38.96 -8.95 6.58
C HIS A 159 -37.76 -9.90 6.78
N LYS A 160 -36.53 -9.36 6.81
CA LYS A 160 -35.29 -10.16 6.81
C LYS A 160 -34.19 -9.51 7.64
N ASP A 161 -33.42 -10.33 8.36
CA ASP A 161 -32.20 -9.89 9.06
C ASP A 161 -31.05 -9.74 8.05
N ILE A 162 -30.11 -8.84 8.34
CA ILE A 162 -28.96 -8.53 7.45
C ILE A 162 -27.66 -8.95 8.13
N LEU A 163 -26.82 -9.68 7.41
CA LEU A 163 -25.42 -9.94 7.75
C LEU A 163 -24.54 -9.03 6.89
N PHE A 164 -23.87 -8.08 7.53
CA PHE A 164 -23.01 -7.10 6.90
C PHE A 164 -21.55 -7.38 7.25
N ALA A 165 -20.67 -7.57 6.28
CA ALA A 165 -19.24 -7.77 6.50
C ALA A 165 -18.42 -6.57 6.02
N LYS A 166 -17.53 -6.06 6.87
CA LYS A 166 -16.37 -5.28 6.45
C LYS A 166 -15.23 -6.25 6.24
N LEU A 167 -14.71 -6.29 5.02
CA LEU A 167 -13.57 -7.10 4.61
C LEU A 167 -12.46 -6.18 4.09
N LEU A 168 -11.25 -6.33 4.62
CA LEU A 168 -10.11 -5.47 4.27
C LEU A 168 -9.67 -5.66 2.80
N ALA A 169 -9.89 -6.86 2.25
CA ALA A 169 -9.64 -7.19 0.84
C ALA A 169 -10.61 -8.29 0.37
N VAL A 170 -10.77 -8.39 -0.95
CA VAL A 170 -11.33 -9.58 -1.60
C VAL A 170 -10.21 -10.59 -1.89
N GLY A 171 -10.56 -11.86 -1.98
CA GLY A 171 -9.60 -12.95 -2.20
C GLY A 171 -9.02 -13.59 -0.93
N THR A 172 -9.39 -13.12 0.27
CA THR A 172 -8.86 -13.67 1.53
C THR A 172 -9.67 -14.86 2.04
N SER A 173 -9.15 -15.55 3.07
CA SER A 173 -9.85 -16.65 3.75
C SER A 173 -11.11 -16.18 4.50
N GLU A 174 -11.14 -14.93 4.97
CA GLU A 174 -12.33 -14.30 5.55
C GLU A 174 -13.39 -14.01 4.49
N HIS A 175 -12.97 -13.50 3.32
CA HIS A 175 -13.85 -13.31 2.18
C HIS A 175 -14.46 -14.65 1.76
N ARG A 176 -13.66 -15.71 1.65
CA ARG A 176 -14.14 -17.09 1.42
C ARG A 176 -15.19 -17.51 2.45
N ALA A 177 -14.89 -17.38 3.74
CA ALA A 177 -15.80 -17.77 4.82
C ALA A 177 -17.14 -17.04 4.73
N PHE A 178 -17.14 -15.74 4.42
CA PHE A 178 -18.35 -14.96 4.25
C PHE A 178 -19.17 -15.42 3.03
N MET A 179 -18.51 -15.64 1.88
CA MET A 179 -19.18 -16.02 0.63
C MET A 179 -19.75 -17.45 0.67
N GLU A 180 -19.06 -18.42 1.29
CA GLU A 180 -19.61 -19.76 1.52
C GLU A 180 -20.82 -19.73 2.48
N GLY A 181 -20.72 -18.90 3.54
CA GLY A 181 -21.85 -18.63 4.43
C GLY A 181 -23.05 -18.03 3.68
N ALA A 182 -22.80 -17.08 2.76
CA ALA A 182 -23.82 -16.51 1.91
C ALA A 182 -24.44 -17.53 0.97
N PHE A 183 -23.66 -18.41 0.34
CA PHE A 183 -24.18 -19.48 -0.51
C PHE A 183 -25.19 -20.35 0.25
N ALA A 184 -24.80 -20.83 1.43
CA ALA A 184 -25.64 -21.73 2.22
C ALA A 184 -26.86 -21.03 2.88
N TYR A 185 -26.73 -19.78 3.35
CA TYR A 185 -27.73 -19.13 4.21
C TYR A 185 -28.39 -17.87 3.61
N SER A 186 -28.11 -17.51 2.35
CA SER A 186 -28.76 -16.40 1.61
C SER A 186 -30.29 -16.48 1.55
N HIS A 187 -30.87 -17.66 1.74
CA HIS A 187 -32.32 -17.82 1.84
C HIS A 187 -32.89 -17.29 3.18
N LEU A 188 -32.12 -17.34 4.28
CA LEU A 188 -32.53 -16.86 5.61
C LEU A 188 -32.14 -15.41 5.87
N TYR A 189 -30.91 -15.02 5.52
CA TYR A 189 -30.34 -13.69 5.81
C TYR A 189 -30.05 -12.93 4.51
N GLN A 190 -30.07 -11.59 4.56
CA GLN A 190 -29.46 -10.80 3.48
C GLN A 190 -27.97 -10.65 3.79
N PHE A 191 -27.11 -11.23 2.97
CA PHE A 191 -25.68 -11.01 3.05
C PHE A 191 -25.33 -9.72 2.29
N VAL A 192 -24.41 -8.94 2.83
CA VAL A 192 -23.95 -7.64 2.31
C VAL A 192 -22.48 -7.49 2.70
N MET A 193 -21.65 -6.94 1.83
CA MET A 193 -20.25 -6.68 2.18
C MET A 193 -19.83 -5.26 1.81
N THR A 194 -18.73 -4.80 2.42
CA THR A 194 -18.00 -3.60 2.05
C THR A 194 -16.50 -3.86 2.09
N THR A 195 -15.79 -3.14 1.21
CA THR A 195 -14.33 -3.00 1.25
C THR A 195 -13.90 -1.56 1.56
N ASN A 196 -14.85 -0.67 1.87
CA ASN A 196 -14.53 0.67 2.36
C ASN A 196 -13.98 0.56 3.79
N ILE A 197 -12.72 0.96 3.95
CA ILE A 197 -12.02 0.98 5.24
C ILE A 197 -12.01 2.36 5.90
N GLY A 198 -12.34 3.43 5.15
CA GLY A 198 -12.25 4.81 5.61
C GLY A 198 -13.54 5.34 6.24
N ASP A 199 -14.67 5.26 5.54
CA ASP A 199 -15.92 5.81 6.05
C ASP A 199 -16.58 4.86 7.06
N ASN A 200 -17.07 5.40 8.18
CA ASN A 200 -17.82 4.60 9.14
C ASN A 200 -19.23 4.28 8.62
N MET A 201 -19.35 3.14 7.95
CA MET A 201 -20.60 2.64 7.35
C MET A 201 -21.74 2.44 8.37
N LEU A 202 -21.43 2.38 9.66
CA LEU A 202 -22.40 2.20 10.74
C LEU A 202 -22.99 3.51 11.28
N GLY A 203 -22.44 4.67 10.89
CA GLY A 203 -22.86 6.00 11.32
C GLY A 203 -22.01 6.64 12.42
N SER A 204 -22.42 7.83 12.86
CA SER A 204 -21.73 8.61 13.90
C SER A 204 -21.88 7.98 15.28
N GLY A 205 -20.77 7.88 16.04
CA GLY A 205 -20.77 7.31 17.40
C GLY A 205 -20.50 5.80 17.48
N SER A 206 -20.03 5.19 16.39
CA SER A 206 -19.66 3.76 16.33
C SER A 206 -18.22 3.52 15.89
N GLU A 207 -17.31 4.39 16.30
CA GLU A 207 -15.89 4.36 15.89
C GLU A 207 -15.14 3.19 16.55
N GLU A 208 -15.36 2.92 17.84
CA GLU A 208 -14.81 1.76 18.56
C GLU A 208 -15.28 0.41 17.97
N GLU A 209 -16.51 0.36 17.43
CA GLU A 209 -17.03 -0.83 16.74
C GLU A 209 -16.49 -0.96 15.31
N TRP A 210 -16.05 0.12 14.66
CA TRP A 210 -15.67 0.12 13.25
C TRP A 210 -14.21 -0.30 12.98
N ALA A 211 -13.31 0.01 13.93
CA ALA A 211 -11.89 -0.41 14.00
C ALA A 211 -11.22 -0.69 12.63
N GLU A 212 -10.55 0.32 12.08
CA GLU A 212 -10.03 0.33 10.70
C GLU A 212 -9.29 -0.95 10.28
N SER A 213 -8.41 -1.47 11.13
CA SER A 213 -7.49 -2.59 10.85
C SER A 213 -8.06 -4.01 10.98
N ARG A 214 -9.38 -4.21 11.18
CA ARG A 214 -9.95 -5.57 11.38
C ARG A 214 -11.11 -5.90 10.45
N ASN A 215 -11.12 -7.14 9.96
CA ASN A 215 -12.30 -7.80 9.39
C ASN A 215 -13.38 -7.94 10.47
N ARG A 216 -14.64 -7.59 10.18
CA ARG A 216 -15.75 -7.72 11.15
C ARG A 216 -17.07 -7.99 10.45
N VAL A 217 -17.94 -8.80 11.06
CA VAL A 217 -19.28 -9.10 10.57
C VAL A 217 -20.32 -8.67 11.61
N TRP A 218 -21.31 -7.88 11.18
CA TRP A 218 -22.45 -7.46 12.00
C TRP A 218 -23.72 -8.18 11.58
N LEU A 219 -24.55 -8.50 12.56
CA LEU A 219 -25.94 -8.92 12.37
C LEU A 219 -26.83 -7.72 12.71
N PHE A 220 -27.63 -7.27 11.75
CA PHE A 220 -28.73 -6.33 11.99
C PHE A 220 -30.04 -7.10 12.11
N ASN A 221 -30.65 -7.04 13.30
CA ASN A 221 -31.93 -7.66 13.63
C ASN A 221 -33.10 -6.85 13.05
N CYS A 222 -33.15 -6.69 11.72
CA CYS A 222 -34.17 -5.92 11.02
C CYS A 222 -35.53 -6.64 10.92
N LYS A 223 -35.58 -7.98 10.98
CA LYS A 223 -36.82 -8.77 10.91
C LYS A 223 -37.81 -8.50 12.06
N PRO A 224 -37.40 -8.40 13.34
CA PRO A 224 -38.32 -8.03 14.44
C PRO A 224 -38.57 -6.52 14.58
N ALA A 225 -37.83 -5.65 13.88
CA ALA A 225 -37.92 -4.20 14.05
C ALA A 225 -39.23 -3.62 13.47
N LYS A 226 -39.90 -2.75 14.24
CA LYS A 226 -41.11 -2.03 13.77
C LYS A 226 -40.71 -0.84 12.91
N THR A 227 -41.64 -0.32 12.11
CA THR A 227 -41.36 0.73 11.11
C THR A 227 -40.66 1.98 11.63
N ALA A 228 -40.85 2.36 12.90
CA ALA A 228 -40.19 3.53 13.52
C ALA A 228 -38.80 3.24 14.14
N ASP A 229 -38.50 2.00 14.53
CA ASP A 229 -37.34 1.67 15.38
C ASP A 229 -36.08 1.43 14.55
N LEU A 230 -34.87 1.75 15.03
CA LEU A 230 -33.63 1.35 14.32
C LEU A 230 -33.44 -0.17 14.40
N CYS A 231 -32.81 -0.79 13.38
CA CYS A 231 -32.43 -2.20 13.48
C CYS A 231 -31.35 -2.33 14.56
N GLN A 232 -31.66 -3.00 15.66
CA GLN A 232 -30.67 -3.36 16.67
C GLN A 232 -29.58 -4.23 16.03
N ARG A 233 -28.31 -3.95 16.34
CA ARG A 233 -27.17 -4.69 15.80
C ARG A 233 -26.40 -5.44 16.88
N SER A 234 -25.80 -6.55 16.48
CA SER A 234 -24.72 -7.23 17.19
C SER A 234 -23.59 -7.52 16.21
N PHE A 235 -22.44 -8.01 16.68
CA PHE A 235 -21.36 -8.46 15.81
C PHE A 235 -20.85 -9.84 16.19
N TYR A 236 -20.36 -10.56 15.17
CA TYR A 236 -19.66 -11.83 15.32
C TYR A 236 -18.30 -11.57 15.98
N ARG A 237 -18.01 -12.33 17.04
CA ARG A 237 -16.79 -12.19 17.86
C ARG A 237 -15.87 -13.42 17.79
N GLY A 238 -16.16 -14.40 16.95
CA GLY A 238 -15.28 -15.54 16.69
C GLY A 238 -14.25 -15.26 15.59
N LYS A 239 -13.28 -16.17 15.41
CA LYS A 239 -12.30 -16.08 14.31
C LYS A 239 -13.01 -16.24 12.96
N MET A 240 -12.66 -15.42 11.97
CA MET A 240 -13.36 -15.37 10.68
C MET A 240 -12.81 -16.43 9.71
N ASN A 241 -13.23 -17.68 9.91
CA ASN A 241 -12.90 -18.80 9.02
C ASN A 241 -14.14 -19.65 8.72
N VAL A 242 -14.08 -20.48 7.67
CA VAL A 242 -15.22 -21.28 7.19
C VAL A 242 -15.88 -22.09 8.32
N PRO A 243 -15.18 -22.91 9.13
CA PRO A 243 -15.83 -23.69 10.18
C PRO A 243 -16.48 -22.85 11.28
N ALA A 244 -15.80 -21.83 11.78
CA ALA A 244 -16.30 -21.03 12.90
C ALA A 244 -17.45 -20.10 12.48
N PHE A 245 -17.37 -19.50 11.29
CA PHE A 245 -18.47 -18.69 10.76
C PHE A 245 -19.68 -19.55 10.37
N ALA A 246 -19.47 -20.73 9.76
CA ALA A 246 -20.57 -21.67 9.49
C ALA A 246 -21.21 -22.22 10.77
N LEU A 247 -20.47 -22.30 11.88
CA LEU A 247 -21.06 -22.60 13.19
C LEU A 247 -21.90 -21.42 13.68
N TYR A 248 -21.39 -20.19 13.66
CA TYR A 248 -22.13 -18.97 14.02
C TYR A 248 -23.44 -18.82 13.23
N LEU A 249 -23.44 -19.07 11.92
CA LEU A 249 -24.69 -19.01 11.14
C LEU A 249 -25.75 -20.02 11.62
N LYS A 250 -25.34 -21.21 12.11
CA LYS A 250 -26.24 -22.19 12.70
C LYS A 250 -26.74 -21.78 14.09
N THR A 251 -26.00 -20.98 14.85
CA THR A 251 -26.43 -20.52 16.17
C THR A 251 -27.47 -19.40 16.09
N LEU A 252 -27.58 -18.67 14.97
CA LEU A 252 -28.52 -17.56 14.78
C LEU A 252 -30.00 -17.97 14.74
N ASP A 253 -30.28 -19.22 14.39
CA ASP A 253 -31.62 -19.84 14.41
C ASP A 253 -31.98 -20.45 15.78
N VAL A 254 -31.03 -20.52 16.71
CA VAL A 254 -31.28 -20.95 18.09
C VAL A 254 -31.91 -19.80 18.88
N LEU A 255 -32.78 -20.13 19.84
CA LEU A 255 -33.33 -19.12 20.74
C LEU A 255 -32.19 -18.37 21.47
N PRO A 256 -32.21 -17.03 21.54
CA PRO A 256 -31.15 -16.27 22.22
C PRO A 256 -31.06 -16.57 23.73
N TYR A 257 -32.20 -16.88 24.36
CA TYR A 257 -32.27 -17.31 25.74
C TYR A 257 -33.38 -18.34 25.95
N ILE A 258 -33.27 -19.14 27.01
CA ILE A 258 -34.30 -20.09 27.46
C ILE A 258 -34.56 -19.94 28.96
N GLU A 259 -35.81 -20.17 29.36
CA GLU A 259 -36.18 -20.37 30.77
C GLU A 259 -36.09 -21.87 31.11
N TYR A 260 -35.39 -22.22 32.19
CA TYR A 260 -35.22 -23.62 32.59
C TYR A 260 -36.55 -24.29 32.97
N LYS A 261 -36.94 -25.35 32.24
CA LYS A 261 -38.22 -26.09 32.40
C LYS A 261 -38.02 -27.60 32.33
N ALA A 262 -36.97 -28.09 33.00
CA ALA A 262 -36.36 -29.43 32.91
C ALA A 262 -35.33 -29.60 31.78
N SER A 263 -34.36 -30.49 32.01
CA SER A 263 -32.98 -30.49 31.50
C SER A 263 -32.75 -30.72 29.99
N GLY A 264 -33.80 -30.82 29.18
CA GLY A 264 -33.65 -31.11 27.74
C GLY A 264 -33.00 -29.98 26.92
N ALA A 265 -33.10 -28.74 27.37
CA ALA A 265 -32.72 -27.57 26.58
C ALA A 265 -31.25 -27.11 26.76
N THR A 266 -30.68 -27.23 27.96
CA THR A 266 -29.25 -26.96 28.21
C THR A 266 -28.33 -27.83 27.34
N ILE A 267 -28.75 -29.09 27.14
CA ILE A 267 -28.09 -30.07 26.28
C ILE A 267 -27.97 -29.56 24.83
N PHE A 268 -28.85 -28.66 24.37
CA PHE A 268 -28.85 -28.19 22.99
C PHE A 268 -27.71 -27.22 22.70
N TYR A 269 -27.48 -26.20 23.54
CA TYR A 269 -26.32 -25.31 23.40
C TYR A 269 -25.01 -26.07 23.53
N GLN A 270 -24.90 -26.96 24.53
CA GLN A 270 -23.71 -27.78 24.76
C GLN A 270 -23.39 -28.73 23.59
N ARG A 271 -24.41 -29.36 22.98
CA ARG A 271 -24.23 -30.20 21.78
C ARG A 271 -23.81 -29.42 20.53
N LEU A 272 -24.20 -28.16 20.44
CA LEU A 272 -23.80 -27.26 19.36
C LEU A 272 -22.47 -26.53 19.66
N GLY A 273 -21.84 -26.76 20.81
CA GLY A 273 -20.59 -26.10 21.18
C GLY A 273 -20.74 -24.59 21.42
N ILE A 274 -21.94 -24.13 21.79
CA ILE A 274 -22.24 -22.71 21.98
C ILE A 274 -21.88 -22.33 23.43
N PRO A 275 -21.05 -21.30 23.66
CA PRO A 275 -20.83 -20.73 24.98
C PRO A 275 -22.17 -20.42 25.65
N THR A 276 -22.29 -20.73 26.94
CA THR A 276 -23.57 -20.66 27.66
C THR A 276 -23.41 -19.89 28.97
N ALA A 277 -24.22 -18.84 29.15
CA ALA A 277 -24.35 -18.08 30.39
C ALA A 277 -25.60 -18.51 31.17
N TYR A 278 -25.39 -19.02 32.37
CA TYR A 278 -26.43 -19.42 33.31
C TYR A 278 -26.69 -18.28 34.27
N VAL A 279 -27.95 -17.82 34.33
CA VAL A 279 -28.39 -16.75 35.23
C VAL A 279 -29.33 -17.37 36.26
N TYR A 280 -28.84 -17.52 37.49
CA TYR A 280 -29.59 -18.04 38.62
C TYR A 280 -30.28 -16.89 39.33
N SER A 281 -31.60 -16.95 39.46
CA SER A 281 -32.42 -15.84 39.93
C SER A 281 -33.45 -16.29 40.97
N ASN A 282 -33.66 -15.47 41.99
CA ASN A 282 -34.66 -15.65 43.03
C ASN A 282 -36.05 -15.23 42.55
N THR A 283 -37.13 -15.82 43.09
CA THR A 283 -38.51 -15.52 42.66
C THR A 283 -38.91 -14.06 42.84
N ALA A 284 -38.25 -13.32 43.74
CA ALA A 284 -38.46 -11.88 43.92
C ALA A 284 -37.91 -11.05 42.74
N GLU A 285 -36.78 -11.45 42.17
CA GLU A 285 -36.00 -10.68 41.18
C GLU A 285 -36.15 -11.22 39.75
N TYR A 286 -36.66 -12.44 39.59
CA TYR A 286 -36.87 -13.14 38.32
C TYR A 286 -37.53 -12.32 37.20
N GLY A 287 -38.41 -11.38 37.54
CA GLY A 287 -39.03 -10.49 36.55
C GLY A 287 -38.07 -9.44 35.97
N HIS A 288 -37.12 -8.95 36.79
CA HIS A 288 -36.09 -8.00 36.40
C HIS A 288 -34.96 -8.70 35.63
N ASP A 289 -34.43 -9.80 36.20
CA ASP A 289 -33.34 -10.57 35.59
C ASP A 289 -33.73 -11.12 34.21
N LYS A 290 -35.02 -11.46 34.02
CA LYS A 290 -35.55 -11.89 32.73
C LYS A 290 -35.49 -10.81 31.66
N GLU A 291 -35.74 -9.55 32.01
CA GLU A 291 -35.67 -8.43 31.07
C GLU A 291 -34.22 -8.10 30.73
N MET A 292 -33.32 -8.09 31.73
CA MET A 292 -31.87 -7.95 31.50
C MET A 292 -31.34 -9.07 30.60
N VAL A 293 -31.67 -10.33 30.87
CA VAL A 293 -31.30 -11.48 30.03
C VAL A 293 -31.89 -11.35 28.62
N HIS A 294 -33.09 -10.80 28.45
CA HIS A 294 -33.68 -10.57 27.13
C HIS A 294 -32.84 -9.59 26.29
N GLN A 295 -32.39 -8.49 26.90
CA GLN A 295 -31.58 -7.45 26.25
C GLN A 295 -30.16 -7.95 25.93
N LEU A 296 -29.51 -8.60 26.90
CA LEU A 296 -28.19 -9.23 26.71
C LEU A 296 -28.21 -10.33 25.65
N ALA A 297 -29.25 -11.16 25.62
CA ALA A 297 -29.38 -12.22 24.63
C ALA A 297 -29.54 -11.68 23.19
N GLN A 298 -30.14 -10.49 23.02
CA GLN A 298 -30.14 -9.80 21.74
C GLN A 298 -28.74 -9.27 21.38
N LYS A 299 -28.05 -8.63 22.33
CA LYS A 299 -26.69 -8.06 22.19
C LYS A 299 -25.63 -9.11 21.82
N TYR A 300 -25.74 -10.32 22.35
CA TYR A 300 -24.81 -11.43 22.10
C TYR A 300 -25.37 -12.51 21.15
N ARG A 301 -26.48 -12.25 20.45
CA ARG A 301 -27.15 -13.23 19.57
C ARG A 301 -26.17 -13.94 18.64
N GLY A 302 -26.18 -15.28 18.70
CA GLY A 302 -25.31 -16.18 17.95
C GLY A 302 -23.92 -16.43 18.56
N ASN A 303 -23.43 -15.54 19.42
CA ASN A 303 -22.13 -15.70 20.09
C ASN A 303 -22.24 -16.42 21.45
N LEU A 304 -23.36 -16.24 22.16
CA LEU A 304 -23.61 -16.76 23.51
C LEU A 304 -25.10 -17.12 23.66
N GLY A 305 -25.39 -18.28 24.25
CA GLY A 305 -26.74 -18.67 24.67
C GLY A 305 -26.98 -18.37 26.15
N PHE A 306 -28.16 -17.86 26.51
CA PHE A 306 -28.52 -17.61 27.91
C PHE A 306 -29.50 -18.66 28.46
N VAL A 307 -29.31 -19.07 29.72
CA VAL A 307 -30.17 -19.99 30.46
C VAL A 307 -30.61 -19.32 31.77
N LEU A 308 -31.88 -18.91 31.85
CA LEU A 308 -32.45 -18.31 33.06
C LEU A 308 -33.04 -19.41 33.95
N VAL A 309 -32.51 -19.55 35.16
CA VAL A 309 -32.89 -20.55 36.17
C VAL A 309 -33.59 -19.86 37.34
N ASN A 310 -34.78 -20.34 37.72
CA ASN A 310 -35.45 -19.88 38.94
C ASN A 310 -35.03 -20.79 40.10
N SER A 311 -34.20 -20.29 41.01
CA SER A 311 -33.58 -21.10 42.06
C SER A 311 -34.59 -21.73 43.03
N ASP A 312 -35.66 -20.99 43.39
CA ASP A 312 -36.67 -21.48 44.36
C ASP A 312 -37.60 -22.57 43.80
N LYS A 313 -37.70 -22.70 42.47
CA LYS A 313 -38.63 -23.62 41.79
C LYS A 313 -37.94 -24.78 41.09
N THR A 314 -36.61 -24.79 41.06
CA THR A 314 -35.80 -25.78 40.37
C THR A 314 -35.35 -26.87 41.35
N PRO A 315 -35.31 -28.16 40.97
CA PRO A 315 -34.86 -29.22 41.88
C PRO A 315 -33.43 -28.99 42.40
N GLU A 316 -33.23 -29.30 43.68
CA GLU A 316 -31.97 -29.11 44.41
C GLU A 316 -30.76 -29.76 43.71
N SER A 317 -30.94 -30.85 42.97
CA SER A 317 -29.87 -31.50 42.18
C SER A 317 -29.32 -30.66 41.02
N VAL A 318 -30.07 -29.66 40.54
CA VAL A 318 -29.64 -28.72 39.49
C VAL A 318 -29.07 -27.44 40.12
N VAL A 319 -29.54 -27.10 41.32
CA VAL A 319 -29.02 -25.98 42.13
C VAL A 319 -27.72 -26.39 42.85
N ALA A 320 -27.45 -27.69 43.05
CA ALA A 320 -26.21 -28.18 43.63
C ALA A 320 -24.97 -27.88 42.75
N GLU A 321 -25.12 -27.77 41.43
CA GLU A 321 -24.04 -27.27 40.56
C GLU A 321 -23.77 -25.75 40.76
N SER A 322 -24.69 -25.04 41.44
CA SER A 322 -24.53 -23.64 41.84
C SER A 322 -23.95 -23.46 43.25
N GLU A 323 -23.40 -24.50 43.91
CA GLU A 323 -22.68 -24.34 45.21
C GLU A 323 -21.53 -23.32 45.15
N ARG A 324 -21.04 -22.99 43.94
CA ARG A 324 -20.04 -21.96 43.69
C ARG A 324 -20.57 -20.52 43.81
N CYS A 325 -21.89 -20.30 43.97
CA CYS A 325 -22.50 -18.97 43.85
C CYS A 325 -23.86 -18.84 44.57
N GLN A 326 -24.10 -17.72 45.25
CA GLN A 326 -25.43 -17.45 45.86
C GLN A 326 -26.31 -16.65 44.89
N PRO A 327 -27.54 -17.11 44.58
CA PRO A 327 -28.47 -16.35 43.74
C PRO A 327 -28.92 -15.03 44.41
N PRO A 328 -29.09 -13.94 43.65
CA PRO A 328 -29.05 -13.90 42.20
C PRO A 328 -27.60 -13.80 41.69
N CYS A 329 -27.20 -14.62 40.70
CA CYS A 329 -25.87 -14.51 40.10
C CYS A 329 -25.73 -15.14 38.70
N LEU A 330 -24.56 -14.92 38.07
CA LEU A 330 -24.23 -15.38 36.73
C LEU A 330 -23.00 -16.30 36.71
N MET A 331 -23.12 -17.39 35.96
CA MET A 331 -22.04 -18.35 35.69
C MET A 331 -21.89 -18.53 34.18
N LEU A 332 -20.65 -18.51 33.68
CA LEU A 332 -20.34 -18.58 32.25
C LEU A 332 -19.53 -19.85 31.94
N GLN A 333 -19.99 -20.60 30.94
CA GLN A 333 -19.34 -21.81 30.41
C GLN A 333 -18.93 -21.56 28.95
N ARG A 334 -17.62 -21.52 28.67
CA ARG A 334 -17.10 -21.36 27.30
C ARG A 334 -17.32 -22.62 26.45
N ALA A 335 -16.96 -23.79 27.00
CA ALA A 335 -17.12 -25.09 26.37
C ALA A 335 -17.61 -26.15 27.39
N PRO A 336 -18.23 -27.27 26.95
CA PRO A 336 -18.77 -28.29 27.86
C PRO A 336 -17.75 -28.98 28.78
N GLN A 337 -16.45 -28.82 28.52
CA GLN A 337 -15.34 -29.43 29.26
C GLN A 337 -14.52 -28.39 30.07
N GLU A 338 -14.84 -27.10 29.95
CA GLU A 338 -14.14 -26.03 30.67
C GLU A 338 -14.80 -25.70 32.01
N GLU A 339 -14.04 -25.05 32.90
CA GLU A 339 -14.55 -24.60 34.18
C GLU A 339 -15.57 -23.45 34.03
N LEU A 340 -16.49 -23.39 34.99
CA LEU A 340 -17.49 -22.33 35.09
C LEU A 340 -16.87 -21.08 35.72
N TYR A 341 -16.80 -20.00 34.94
CA TYR A 341 -16.45 -18.67 35.43
C TYR A 341 -17.64 -18.09 36.21
N VAL A 342 -17.42 -17.60 37.42
CA VAL A 342 -18.49 -17.07 38.30
C VAL A 342 -18.33 -15.56 38.44
N MET A 343 -19.40 -14.82 38.19
CA MET A 343 -19.41 -13.37 38.38
C MET A 343 -19.60 -13.03 39.87
N SER A 344 -18.72 -12.18 40.41
CA SER A 344 -18.73 -11.74 41.82
C SER A 344 -19.33 -10.35 42.06
N ALA A 345 -19.74 -9.66 40.99
CA ALA A 345 -20.35 -8.33 41.01
C ALA A 345 -21.88 -8.39 40.94
N ASP A 346 -22.55 -7.27 41.19
CA ASP A 346 -24.00 -7.14 41.05
C ASP A 346 -24.46 -7.38 39.60
N LEU A 347 -25.60 -8.07 39.44
CA LEU A 347 -26.26 -8.33 38.16
C LEU A 347 -26.87 -7.04 37.57
N THR A 348 -26.05 -6.30 36.83
CA THR A 348 -26.49 -5.19 35.97
C THR A 348 -26.06 -5.47 34.53
N GLU A 349 -26.74 -4.88 33.54
CA GLU A 349 -26.43 -5.12 32.12
C GLU A 349 -24.96 -4.78 31.80
N ASP A 350 -24.44 -3.69 32.36
CA ASP A 350 -23.06 -3.23 32.17
C ASP A 350 -22.05 -4.18 32.83
N ASN A 351 -22.25 -4.55 34.09
CA ASN A 351 -21.36 -5.50 34.81
C ASN A 351 -21.34 -6.86 34.12
N VAL A 352 -22.51 -7.36 33.71
CA VAL A 352 -22.64 -8.64 33.00
C VAL A 352 -21.97 -8.56 31.62
N SER A 353 -22.15 -7.46 30.88
CA SER A 353 -21.48 -7.25 29.60
C SER A 353 -19.96 -7.23 29.77
N ALA A 354 -19.44 -6.46 30.72
CA ALA A 354 -18.00 -6.40 31.02
C ALA A 354 -17.45 -7.78 31.40
N PHE A 355 -18.12 -8.49 32.32
CA PHE A 355 -17.74 -9.85 32.70
C PHE A 355 -17.75 -10.80 31.50
N ILE A 356 -18.75 -10.73 30.63
CA ILE A 356 -18.83 -11.57 29.42
C ILE A 356 -17.71 -11.24 28.43
N GLU A 357 -17.41 -9.97 28.15
CA GLU A 357 -16.31 -9.62 27.24
C GLU A 357 -14.96 -10.04 27.82
N ASP A 358 -14.71 -9.80 29.11
CA ASP A 358 -13.47 -10.17 29.81
C ASP A 358 -13.29 -11.69 29.96
N ASN A 359 -14.38 -12.47 30.04
CA ASN A 359 -14.34 -13.90 30.35
C ASN A 359 -14.80 -14.84 29.21
N MET A 360 -15.33 -14.37 28.08
CA MET A 360 -15.54 -15.22 26.88
C MET A 360 -14.43 -15.05 25.84
N TYR A 361 -14.01 -13.82 25.62
CA TYR A 361 -13.03 -13.51 24.60
C TYR A 361 -11.69 -13.38 25.30
N VAL A 362 -10.76 -14.27 24.94
CA VAL A 362 -9.35 -14.00 25.23
C VAL A 362 -9.06 -12.66 24.57
N ARG A 363 -8.82 -11.61 25.38
CA ARG A 363 -8.10 -10.45 24.89
C ARG A 363 -6.77 -11.02 24.39
N GLU A 364 -6.58 -11.02 23.07
CA GLU A 364 -5.24 -11.05 22.48
C GLU A 364 -4.59 -9.73 22.90
N ASP A 365 -4.10 -9.71 24.14
CA ASP A 365 -3.43 -8.58 24.75
C ASP A 365 -2.05 -8.49 24.08
N PRO A 366 -1.71 -7.38 23.37
CA PRO A 366 -0.50 -7.32 22.56
C PRO A 366 0.81 -7.54 23.36
N SER A 367 0.73 -7.52 24.69
CA SER A 367 1.83 -7.73 25.63
C SER A 367 1.99 -9.16 26.18
N GLU A 368 1.06 -10.09 25.97
CA GLU A 368 1.18 -11.47 26.53
C GLU A 368 1.54 -12.56 25.50
N ASN A 369 1.68 -12.23 24.21
CA ASN A 369 2.30 -13.13 23.21
C ASN A 369 3.85 -13.11 23.27
N GLN A 370 4.46 -13.01 24.47
CA GLN A 370 5.92 -12.95 24.64
C GLN A 370 6.58 -14.16 25.32
N GLU A 371 5.82 -15.17 25.77
CA GLU A 371 6.38 -16.43 26.24
C GLU A 371 5.68 -17.64 25.57
N ASP A 372 6.48 -18.44 24.85
CA ASP A 372 6.16 -19.74 24.25
C ASP A 372 5.07 -19.85 23.16
N GLY A 373 5.10 -18.94 22.19
CA GLY A 373 4.59 -19.16 20.84
C GLY A 373 5.37 -18.30 19.85
N ASP A 374 5.88 -18.89 18.76
CA ASP A 374 6.74 -18.19 17.80
C ASP A 374 6.12 -16.85 17.37
N ASP A 375 6.84 -15.77 17.68
CA ASP A 375 6.64 -14.39 17.27
C ASP A 375 5.77 -14.23 16.00
N GLU A 376 4.72 -13.39 16.06
CA GLU A 376 4.19 -12.66 14.88
C GLU A 376 5.19 -11.58 14.41
N ARG A 377 6.49 -11.89 14.46
CA ARG A 377 7.40 -11.43 13.44
C ARG A 377 6.85 -11.99 12.14
N VAL A 378 6.35 -11.09 11.31
CA VAL A 378 6.65 -11.07 9.87
C VAL A 378 7.95 -11.87 9.69
N PRO A 379 7.92 -13.08 9.08
CA PRO A 379 9.07 -13.99 9.03
C PRO A 379 10.33 -13.21 8.73
N VAL A 380 11.50 -13.58 9.28
CA VAL A 380 12.69 -12.72 9.10
C VAL A 380 13.02 -12.51 7.60
N GLN A 381 12.54 -13.40 6.71
CA GLN A 381 12.57 -13.26 5.25
C GLN A 381 11.45 -12.42 4.59
N GLU A 382 10.39 -12.05 5.31
CA GLU A 382 9.39 -11.05 4.92
C GLU A 382 9.68 -9.67 5.54
N VAL A 383 10.58 -9.59 6.53
CA VAL A 383 11.15 -8.31 6.99
C VAL A 383 11.88 -7.66 5.81
N GLN A 384 11.61 -6.38 5.55
CA GLN A 384 12.30 -5.66 4.49
C GLN A 384 13.79 -5.48 4.88
N ASP A 385 14.69 -6.05 4.06
CA ASP A 385 16.14 -5.85 4.16
C ASP A 385 16.56 -4.36 4.11
N ASP A 386 15.68 -3.49 3.59
CA ASP A 386 15.84 -2.03 3.60
C ASP A 386 15.20 -1.45 4.87
N GLU A 387 16.05 -1.07 5.84
CA GLU A 387 15.67 -0.45 7.11
C GLU A 387 14.89 0.87 6.93
N VAL A 388 15.20 1.64 5.87
CA VAL A 388 14.48 2.88 5.54
C VAL A 388 13.10 2.55 5.03
N GLN A 389 12.99 1.51 4.20
CA GLN A 389 11.72 1.03 3.70
C GLN A 389 10.82 0.53 4.85
N TYR A 390 11.37 -0.29 5.76
CA TYR A 390 10.66 -0.78 6.95
C TYR A 390 10.18 0.37 7.85
N ALA A 391 11.01 1.38 8.11
CA ALA A 391 10.64 2.56 8.89
C ALA A 391 9.43 3.31 8.27
N VAL A 392 9.33 3.34 6.94
CA VAL A 392 8.23 4.01 6.22
C VAL A 392 6.93 3.19 6.20
N TYR A 393 6.96 1.85 6.25
CA TYR A 393 5.73 1.04 6.36
C TYR A 393 5.26 0.83 7.80
N SER A 394 6.18 0.82 8.77
CA SER A 394 5.85 0.75 10.20
C SER A 394 5.29 2.06 10.76
N ASP A 395 5.52 3.18 10.08
CA ASP A 395 4.83 4.43 10.36
C ASP A 395 3.34 4.35 10.00
N THR A 396 2.51 4.19 11.03
CA THR A 396 1.05 4.10 10.94
C THR A 396 0.33 5.44 11.14
N ARG A 397 1.07 6.56 11.19
CA ARG A 397 0.49 7.90 11.37
C ARG A 397 -0.43 8.26 10.19
N LEU A 398 -1.69 8.56 10.49
CA LEU A 398 -2.64 9.12 9.52
C LEU A 398 -2.22 10.56 9.17
N LEU A 399 -1.65 10.74 7.97
CA LEU A 399 -1.29 12.07 7.46
C LEU A 399 -2.54 12.84 7.00
N ALA A 400 -2.86 13.91 7.71
CA ALA A 400 -3.86 14.88 7.29
C ALA A 400 -3.33 15.69 6.10
N MET A 401 -3.74 15.31 4.89
CA MET A 401 -3.40 16.01 3.63
C MET A 401 -4.26 17.27 3.45
N GLU A 402 -4.24 18.17 4.43
CA GLU A 402 -4.96 19.44 4.37
C GLU A 402 -4.41 20.32 3.23
N HIS A 403 -5.28 21.09 2.59
CA HIS A 403 -4.96 21.94 1.43
C HIS A 403 -4.42 21.24 0.17
N VAL A 404 -4.37 19.89 0.14
CA VAL A 404 -4.02 19.10 -1.04
C VAL A 404 -5.27 18.47 -1.67
N SER A 405 -5.62 18.91 -2.87
CA SER A 405 -6.82 18.43 -3.57
C SER A 405 -6.60 17.05 -4.19
N LYS A 406 -7.40 16.06 -3.79
CA LYS A 406 -7.39 14.72 -4.44
C LYS A 406 -8.14 14.79 -5.76
N LEU A 407 -7.44 14.56 -6.87
CA LEU A 407 -7.97 14.66 -8.23
C LEU A 407 -8.34 13.29 -8.81
N THR A 408 -9.34 13.30 -9.69
CA THR A 408 -9.78 12.17 -10.51
C THR A 408 -9.69 12.52 -12.00
N ASP A 409 -9.98 11.53 -12.86
CA ASP A 409 -10.29 11.71 -14.28
C ASP A 409 -11.09 12.98 -14.62
N LYS A 410 -12.15 13.27 -13.85
CA LYS A 410 -13.11 14.37 -14.06
C LYS A 410 -12.64 15.70 -13.51
N THR A 411 -12.01 15.71 -12.33
CA THR A 411 -11.61 16.96 -11.67
C THR A 411 -10.23 17.45 -12.10
N PHE A 412 -9.36 16.57 -12.61
CA PHE A 412 -8.02 16.95 -13.06
C PHE A 412 -8.02 18.04 -14.15
N PRO A 413 -8.80 17.94 -15.25
CA PRO A 413 -8.77 18.95 -16.32
C PRO A 413 -9.21 20.34 -15.85
N GLU A 414 -10.23 20.41 -15.00
CA GLU A 414 -10.73 21.68 -14.44
C GLU A 414 -9.71 22.32 -13.48
N PHE A 415 -9.09 21.50 -12.61
CA PHE A 415 -8.11 21.99 -11.63
C PHE A 415 -6.86 22.58 -12.30
N VAL A 416 -6.29 21.88 -13.30
CA VAL A 416 -5.10 22.37 -14.02
C VAL A 416 -5.41 23.54 -14.96
N ALA A 417 -6.67 23.69 -15.39
CA ALA A 417 -7.13 24.82 -16.23
C ALA A 417 -7.25 26.15 -15.46
N SER A 418 -7.10 26.14 -14.12
CA SER A 418 -7.08 27.36 -13.32
C SER A 418 -5.97 28.34 -13.75
N ALA A 419 -6.18 29.63 -13.50
CA ALA A 419 -5.27 30.70 -13.92
C ALA A 419 -3.96 30.77 -13.11
N GLY A 420 -3.87 30.02 -12.01
CA GLY A 420 -2.71 30.00 -11.11
C GLY A 420 -1.56 29.11 -11.60
N LEU A 421 -0.48 29.10 -10.82
CA LEU A 421 0.48 27.99 -10.86
C LEU A 421 -0.09 26.83 -10.05
N VAL A 422 -0.26 25.67 -10.68
CA VAL A 422 -0.75 24.44 -10.05
C VAL A 422 0.39 23.44 -9.92
N VAL A 423 0.45 22.75 -8.79
CA VAL A 423 1.42 21.67 -8.51
C VAL A 423 0.65 20.37 -8.32
N VAL A 424 0.89 19.37 -9.16
CA VAL A 424 0.24 18.04 -9.04
C VAL A 424 1.28 16.97 -8.74
N LEU A 425 1.10 16.27 -7.62
CA LEU A 425 1.81 15.05 -7.23
C LEU A 425 1.09 13.81 -7.79
N PHE A 426 1.78 13.07 -8.64
CA PHE A 426 1.38 11.76 -9.15
C PHE A 426 2.07 10.66 -8.32
N THR A 427 1.28 9.75 -7.76
CA THR A 427 1.71 8.85 -6.68
C THR A 427 0.96 7.51 -6.69
N VAL A 428 1.47 6.52 -5.97
CA VAL A 428 0.82 5.22 -5.74
C VAL A 428 0.91 4.83 -4.26
N ARG A 429 -0.16 4.25 -3.71
CA ARG A 429 -0.29 3.97 -2.26
C ARG A 429 0.75 3.02 -1.66
N TRP A 430 1.39 2.17 -2.47
CA TRP A 430 2.34 1.17 -1.98
C TRP A 430 3.82 1.52 -2.20
N ASP A 431 4.18 2.61 -2.89
CA ASP A 431 5.60 2.95 -3.07
C ASP A 431 6.15 3.65 -1.81
N PRO A 432 7.30 3.23 -1.26
CA PRO A 432 7.82 3.77 -0.01
C PRO A 432 8.30 5.23 -0.15
N ARG A 433 8.85 5.62 -1.30
CA ARG A 433 9.28 7.01 -1.54
C ARG A 433 8.06 7.92 -1.64
N CYS A 434 6.98 7.42 -2.22
CA CYS A 434 5.68 8.09 -2.24
C CYS A 434 5.17 8.33 -0.82
N LYS A 435 5.08 7.28 0.01
CA LYS A 435 4.64 7.38 1.41
C LYS A 435 5.48 8.40 2.20
N ALA A 436 6.80 8.25 2.18
CA ALA A 436 7.73 9.12 2.91
C ALA A 436 7.62 10.60 2.50
N PHE A 437 7.28 10.87 1.23
CA PHE A 437 7.17 12.24 0.71
C PHE A 437 5.82 12.92 1.00
N LEU A 438 4.76 12.19 1.37
CA LEU A 438 3.43 12.79 1.58
C LEU A 438 3.42 13.87 2.68
N GLU A 439 4.13 13.65 3.78
CA GLU A 439 4.25 14.59 4.90
C GLU A 439 4.87 15.92 4.42
N SER A 440 6.06 15.85 3.81
CA SER A 440 6.75 17.00 3.19
C SER A 440 5.92 17.73 2.12
N TYR A 441 5.09 17.02 1.35
CA TYR A 441 4.22 17.64 0.36
C TYR A 441 3.03 18.38 1.00
N SER A 442 2.46 17.82 2.07
CA SER A 442 1.39 18.45 2.87
C SER A 442 1.89 19.71 3.59
N ASP A 443 3.08 19.65 4.18
CA ASP A 443 3.71 20.79 4.88
C ASP A 443 4.01 21.95 3.92
N ALA A 444 4.47 21.64 2.70
CA ALA A 444 4.68 22.64 1.65
C ALA A 444 3.35 23.28 1.20
N ALA A 445 2.31 22.47 0.98
CA ALA A 445 0.98 22.96 0.61
C ALA A 445 0.41 23.90 1.68
N THR A 446 0.47 23.47 2.95
CA THR A 446 0.02 24.23 4.12
C THR A 446 0.78 25.55 4.27
N THR A 447 2.11 25.51 4.14
CA THR A 447 2.96 26.70 4.24
C THR A 447 2.65 27.73 3.15
N ILE A 448 2.41 27.27 1.90
CA ILE A 448 2.00 28.15 0.79
C ILE A 448 0.60 28.72 1.03
N GLN A 449 -0.35 27.89 1.46
CA GLN A 449 -1.72 28.32 1.77
C GLN A 449 -1.74 29.44 2.82
N GLN A 450 -0.90 29.34 3.86
CA GLN A 450 -0.88 30.29 4.97
C GLN A 450 -0.07 31.57 4.68
N ASN A 451 1.04 31.48 3.93
CA ASN A 451 2.02 32.56 3.85
C ASN A 451 2.17 33.18 2.44
N ASP A 452 1.95 32.41 1.38
CA ASP A 452 2.31 32.81 0.02
C ASP A 452 1.10 33.17 -0.87
N LEU A 453 -0.13 32.79 -0.48
CA LEU A 453 -1.35 33.08 -1.23
C LEU A 453 -2.05 34.39 -0.80
N PRO A 454 -2.76 35.08 -1.72
CA PRO A 454 -3.65 36.20 -1.39
C PRO A 454 -4.74 35.84 -0.37
N ALA A 455 -5.04 36.75 0.56
CA ALA A 455 -5.91 36.51 1.73
C ALA A 455 -7.35 36.03 1.38
N ASP A 456 -7.86 36.39 0.20
CA ASP A 456 -9.13 35.92 -0.34
C ASP A 456 -9.09 34.44 -0.76
N ILE A 457 -7.93 33.97 -1.24
CA ILE A 457 -7.67 32.56 -1.57
C ILE A 457 -7.32 31.76 -0.31
N GLN A 458 -6.59 32.36 0.66
CA GLN A 458 -6.29 31.73 1.96
C GLN A 458 -7.55 31.26 2.69
N ALA A 459 -8.64 32.02 2.57
CA ALA A 459 -9.95 31.72 3.16
C ALA A 459 -10.70 30.55 2.49
N THR A 460 -10.22 30.04 1.35
CA THR A 460 -10.75 28.84 0.70
C THR A 460 -9.92 27.62 1.08
N ALA A 461 -10.53 26.46 1.26
CA ALA A 461 -9.81 25.23 1.64
C ALA A 461 -8.92 24.67 0.51
N THR A 462 -9.02 25.20 -0.70
CA THR A 462 -8.48 24.64 -1.94
C THR A 462 -7.21 25.39 -2.37
N GLY A 463 -6.05 24.90 -1.94
CA GLY A 463 -4.76 25.43 -2.37
C GLY A 463 -4.38 25.00 -3.80
N PRO A 464 -3.28 25.53 -4.36
CA PRO A 464 -2.78 25.17 -5.70
C PRO A 464 -2.13 23.77 -5.79
N PHE A 465 -2.27 22.98 -4.73
CA PHE A 465 -1.63 21.68 -4.57
C PHE A 465 -2.65 20.56 -4.75
N ALA A 466 -2.22 19.51 -5.43
CA ALA A 466 -3.09 18.39 -5.75
C ALA A 466 -2.36 17.05 -5.82
N GLN A 467 -3.13 15.98 -5.64
CA GLN A 467 -2.66 14.61 -5.68
C GLN A 467 -3.50 13.80 -6.68
N VAL A 468 -2.84 13.10 -7.60
CA VAL A 468 -3.44 12.05 -8.44
C VAL A 468 -2.89 10.70 -7.98
N GLU A 469 -3.78 9.81 -7.56
CA GLU A 469 -3.42 8.43 -7.22
C GLU A 469 -3.52 7.58 -8.50
N CYS A 470 -2.37 7.08 -8.98
CA CYS A 470 -2.22 6.49 -10.31
C CYS A 470 -2.64 5.02 -10.41
N TYR A 471 -2.96 4.35 -9.28
CA TYR A 471 -3.61 3.05 -9.31
C TYR A 471 -5.10 3.20 -9.53
N ASN A 472 -5.71 4.21 -8.92
CA ASN A 472 -7.12 4.56 -9.13
C ASN A 472 -7.34 5.25 -10.49
N TRP A 473 -6.38 6.06 -10.96
CA TRP A 473 -6.50 6.89 -12.18
C TRP A 473 -5.33 6.70 -13.17
N PRO A 474 -5.09 5.47 -13.67
CA PRO A 474 -3.96 5.16 -14.54
C PRO A 474 -3.96 5.99 -15.84
N ASP A 475 -5.14 6.23 -16.44
CA ASP A 475 -5.29 7.00 -17.68
C ASP A 475 -4.78 8.43 -17.53
N VAL A 476 -5.07 9.09 -16.41
CA VAL A 476 -4.60 10.45 -16.11
C VAL A 476 -3.08 10.47 -16.02
N CYS A 477 -2.48 9.44 -15.39
CA CYS A 477 -1.04 9.35 -15.23
C CYS A 477 -0.33 9.00 -16.56
N GLN A 478 -0.92 8.13 -17.37
CA GLN A 478 -0.44 7.79 -18.72
C GLN A 478 -0.49 9.00 -19.66
N LEU A 479 -1.61 9.73 -19.71
CA LEU A 479 -1.77 10.95 -20.52
C LEU A 479 -0.77 12.05 -20.13
N ASN A 480 -0.39 12.12 -18.86
CA ASN A 480 0.63 13.06 -18.37
C ASN A 480 2.08 12.51 -18.44
N ASN A 481 2.29 11.35 -19.09
CA ASN A 481 3.58 10.67 -19.23
C ASN A 481 4.29 10.43 -17.88
N VAL A 482 3.57 9.90 -16.90
CA VAL A 482 4.12 9.50 -15.60
C VAL A 482 4.52 8.03 -15.65
N THR A 483 5.81 7.76 -15.49
CA THR A 483 6.39 6.40 -15.54
C THR A 483 7.17 6.02 -14.27
N ILE A 484 7.38 6.97 -13.37
CA ILE A 484 8.14 6.82 -12.12
C ILE A 484 7.36 7.55 -11.02
N TYR A 485 7.39 7.01 -9.79
CA TYR A 485 6.71 7.59 -8.64
C TYR A 485 7.70 7.88 -7.49
N PRO A 486 7.48 8.95 -6.69
CA PRO A 486 6.54 10.04 -6.96
C PRO A 486 7.03 10.91 -8.14
N THR A 487 6.11 11.44 -8.94
CA THR A 487 6.40 12.46 -9.96
C THR A 487 5.58 13.70 -9.66
N ILE A 488 6.19 14.88 -9.65
CA ILE A 488 5.46 16.15 -9.49
C ILE A 488 5.57 16.94 -10.79
N LYS A 489 4.43 17.44 -11.28
CA LYS A 489 4.38 18.28 -12.48
C LYS A 489 3.70 19.62 -12.16
N LEU A 490 4.22 20.68 -12.76
CA LEU A 490 3.69 22.03 -12.62
C LEU A 490 2.87 22.38 -13.86
N TYR A 491 1.72 23.02 -13.64
CA TYR A 491 0.80 23.46 -14.69
C TYR A 491 0.45 24.94 -14.53
N ARG A 492 0.09 25.59 -15.63
CA ARG A 492 -0.45 26.95 -15.66
C ARG A 492 -1.41 27.07 -16.84
N GLU A 493 -2.61 27.59 -16.61
CA GLU A 493 -3.63 27.79 -17.66
C GLU A 493 -3.90 26.52 -18.50
N GLY A 494 -4.01 25.36 -17.84
CA GLY A 494 -4.27 24.06 -18.48
C GLY A 494 -3.08 23.43 -19.20
N LYS A 495 -1.90 24.07 -19.19
CA LYS A 495 -0.71 23.59 -19.89
C LYS A 495 0.34 23.09 -18.90
N TRP A 496 0.97 21.97 -19.24
CA TRP A 496 2.20 21.50 -18.59
C TRP A 496 3.30 22.55 -18.75
N LEU A 497 3.91 22.93 -17.63
CA LEU A 497 5.00 23.91 -17.56
C LEU A 497 6.36 23.23 -17.44
N THR A 498 6.48 22.29 -16.50
CA THR A 498 7.69 21.48 -16.28
C THR A 498 7.38 20.29 -15.37
N ASP A 499 8.24 19.28 -15.42
CA ASP A 499 8.39 18.31 -14.34
C ASP A 499 9.31 18.89 -13.25
N TYR A 500 9.01 18.60 -11.99
CA TYR A 500 9.85 18.95 -10.84
C TYR A 500 11.09 18.05 -10.78
N LYS A 501 12.25 18.64 -10.48
CA LYS A 501 13.55 17.93 -10.40
C LYS A 501 14.38 18.30 -9.16
N GLY A 502 13.75 18.93 -8.17
CA GLY A 502 14.40 19.28 -6.90
C GLY A 502 14.40 18.12 -5.90
N SER A 503 14.83 18.38 -4.66
CA SER A 503 14.74 17.41 -3.56
C SER A 503 13.29 17.12 -3.20
N LEU A 504 12.98 15.87 -2.85
CA LEU A 504 11.68 15.48 -2.30
C LEU A 504 11.60 15.90 -0.83
N SER A 505 11.53 17.20 -0.59
CA SER A 505 11.39 17.84 0.73
C SER A 505 10.51 19.08 0.62
N ASP A 506 9.88 19.44 1.74
CA ASP A 506 9.07 20.66 1.91
C ASP A 506 9.79 21.90 1.34
N GLN A 507 11.04 22.15 1.77
CA GLN A 507 11.86 23.29 1.35
C GLN A 507 12.14 23.30 -0.16
N GLY A 508 12.34 22.13 -0.78
CA GLY A 508 12.59 22.00 -2.22
C GLY A 508 11.35 22.38 -3.05
N ILE A 509 10.17 21.97 -2.56
CA ILE A 509 8.88 22.27 -3.18
C ILE A 509 8.53 23.75 -3.02
N LEU A 510 8.64 24.29 -1.80
CA LEU A 510 8.46 25.71 -1.49
C LEU A 510 9.34 26.59 -2.36
N LYS A 511 10.65 26.29 -2.44
CA LYS A 511 11.61 26.98 -3.31
C LYS A 511 11.14 27.03 -4.76
N SER A 512 10.75 25.88 -5.30
CA SER A 512 10.40 25.79 -6.72
C SER A 512 9.07 26.49 -7.01
N TYR A 513 8.05 26.34 -6.15
CA TYR A 513 6.79 27.05 -6.28
C TYR A 513 6.98 28.57 -6.26
N ARG A 514 7.74 29.09 -5.28
CA ARG A 514 8.07 30.52 -5.15
C ARG A 514 8.83 31.05 -6.36
N LEU A 515 9.81 30.29 -6.86
CA LEU A 515 10.56 30.64 -8.08
C LEU A 515 9.72 30.59 -9.35
N TYR A 516 8.75 29.67 -9.50
CA TYR A 516 7.86 29.64 -10.68
C TYR A 516 6.69 30.64 -10.60
N SER A 517 6.28 31.03 -9.39
CA SER A 517 5.26 32.05 -9.16
C SER A 517 5.79 33.49 -9.29
N THR A 518 7.11 33.67 -9.22
CA THR A 518 7.76 34.98 -9.35
C THR A 518 8.28 35.19 -10.78
N ALA A 519 8.13 36.39 -11.34
CA ALA A 519 8.67 36.72 -12.66
C ALA A 519 10.21 36.66 -12.67
N ASN A 520 10.80 36.07 -13.72
CA ASN A 520 12.26 36.02 -13.88
C ASN A 520 12.68 36.59 -15.26
N PRO A 521 13.51 37.65 -15.32
CA PRO A 521 14.04 38.41 -14.19
C PRO A 521 13.01 39.40 -13.64
N LEU A 522 13.11 39.78 -12.37
CA LEU A 522 12.36 40.91 -11.82
C LEU A 522 12.92 42.21 -12.42
N VAL A 523 12.05 43.11 -12.89
CA VAL A 523 12.47 44.47 -13.25
C VAL A 523 12.26 45.35 -12.03
N LEU A 524 13.34 45.85 -11.44
CA LEU A 524 13.31 46.70 -10.26
C LEU A 524 13.47 48.17 -10.67
N GLU A 525 12.65 49.06 -10.12
CA GLU A 525 12.61 50.47 -10.53
C GLU A 525 13.53 51.38 -9.71
N THR A 526 13.85 51.01 -8.45
CA THR A 526 14.67 51.85 -7.56
C THR A 526 15.96 51.17 -7.11
N CYS A 527 16.97 51.99 -6.80
CA CYS A 527 18.23 51.49 -6.24
C CYS A 527 18.08 50.89 -4.83
N SER A 528 17.06 51.33 -4.08
CA SER A 528 16.73 50.75 -2.78
C SER A 528 16.28 49.29 -2.95
N ASP A 529 15.40 49.03 -3.92
CA ASP A 529 14.89 47.68 -4.19
C ASP A 529 16.00 46.77 -4.70
N CYS A 530 16.89 47.28 -5.56
CA CYS A 530 18.07 46.55 -6.01
C CYS A 530 19.05 46.20 -4.88
N GLN A 531 19.25 47.11 -3.92
CA GLN A 531 20.07 46.83 -2.75
C GLN A 531 19.41 45.81 -1.81
N ALA A 532 18.10 45.91 -1.60
CA ALA A 532 17.32 44.97 -0.81
C ALA A 532 17.29 43.56 -1.45
N PHE A 533 17.07 43.47 -2.76
CA PHE A 533 17.15 42.24 -3.53
C PHE A 533 18.52 41.58 -3.42
N SER A 534 19.60 42.36 -3.56
CA SER A 534 20.99 41.89 -3.45
C SER A 534 21.33 41.30 -2.05
N LYS A 535 20.58 41.70 -1.01
CA LYS A 535 20.66 41.15 0.36
C LYS A 535 19.65 40.03 0.65
N GLY A 536 18.74 39.75 -0.28
CA GLY A 536 17.67 38.75 -0.12
C GLY A 536 16.46 39.23 0.68
N GLU A 537 16.36 40.54 0.93
CA GLU A 537 15.22 41.19 1.58
C GLU A 537 14.00 41.28 0.63
N LEU A 538 14.23 41.25 -0.69
CA LEU A 538 13.20 41.24 -1.73
C LEU A 538 13.40 40.08 -2.71
N PRO A 539 12.34 39.33 -3.06
CA PRO A 539 11.09 39.18 -2.29
C PRO A 539 11.38 38.63 -0.89
N HIS A 540 10.47 38.84 0.07
CA HIS A 540 10.69 38.57 1.49
C HIS A 540 11.09 37.11 1.83
N TRP A 541 10.74 36.14 0.98
CA TRP A 541 11.09 34.73 1.11
C TRP A 541 12.48 34.38 0.55
N ALA A 542 13.15 35.27 -0.17
CA ALA A 542 14.37 34.96 -0.91
C ALA A 542 15.50 34.51 0.02
N ALA A 543 15.83 35.30 1.05
CA ALA A 543 16.86 34.96 2.04
C ALA A 543 16.55 33.70 2.88
N SER A 544 15.28 33.29 3.00
CA SER A 544 14.91 32.08 3.75
C SER A 544 14.94 30.79 2.91
N THR A 545 14.96 30.92 1.58
CA THR A 545 14.71 29.80 0.66
C THR A 545 15.81 29.63 -0.40
N LEU A 546 16.58 30.69 -0.68
CA LEU A 546 17.67 30.71 -1.65
C LEU A 546 18.99 31.06 -0.96
N ASN A 547 20.09 30.49 -1.44
CA ASN A 547 21.44 30.85 -0.97
C ASN A 547 22.07 31.97 -1.83
N ALA A 548 21.44 32.34 -2.94
CA ALA A 548 21.99 33.28 -3.90
C ALA A 548 20.92 33.89 -4.82
N VAL A 549 21.21 35.09 -5.32
CA VAL A 549 20.48 35.79 -6.40
C VAL A 549 21.45 36.38 -7.40
N VAL A 550 20.96 36.79 -8.57
CA VAL A 550 21.76 37.47 -9.59
C VAL A 550 21.14 38.80 -9.97
N THR A 551 21.95 39.85 -10.04
CA THR A 551 21.53 41.17 -10.56
C THR A 551 22.23 41.46 -11.87
N GLY A 552 21.54 42.17 -12.76
CA GLY A 552 22.09 42.74 -13.99
C GLY A 552 21.83 44.23 -14.06
N TYR A 553 22.89 45.02 -14.16
CA TYR A 553 22.87 46.46 -14.39
C TYR A 553 23.22 46.71 -15.86
N PHE A 554 22.33 47.37 -16.59
CA PHE A 554 22.48 47.60 -18.04
C PHE A 554 22.34 49.09 -18.39
N PRO A 555 23.26 49.69 -19.18
CA PRO A 555 23.23 51.13 -19.49
C PRO A 555 21.99 51.62 -20.25
N ASP A 556 21.34 50.75 -21.02
CA ASP A 556 20.11 51.01 -21.80
C ASP A 556 19.21 49.76 -21.75
N ALA A 557 17.91 49.93 -21.93
CA ALA A 557 16.93 48.87 -22.00
C ALA A 557 16.99 48.06 -23.32
N ASN A 558 17.54 48.64 -24.40
CA ASN A 558 17.55 48.04 -25.74
C ASN A 558 18.90 47.40 -26.13
N THR A 559 19.77 47.07 -25.16
CA THR A 559 21.07 46.43 -25.47
C THR A 559 20.92 44.93 -25.76
N GLY A 560 21.78 44.39 -26.62
CA GLY A 560 21.80 42.96 -26.92
C GLY A 560 22.15 42.14 -25.68
N GLU A 561 23.02 42.68 -24.84
CA GLU A 561 23.48 42.12 -23.57
C GLU A 561 22.33 41.97 -22.56
N ARG A 562 21.44 42.96 -22.48
CA ARG A 562 20.23 42.87 -21.66
C ARG A 562 19.26 41.84 -22.22
N SER A 563 19.05 41.80 -23.53
CA SER A 563 18.20 40.78 -24.16
C SER A 563 18.71 39.36 -23.92
N ALA A 564 20.04 39.15 -23.95
CA ALA A 564 20.67 37.87 -23.63
C ALA A 564 20.48 37.48 -22.15
N TYR A 565 20.56 38.45 -21.23
CA TYR A 565 20.30 38.24 -19.81
C TYR A 565 18.83 37.92 -19.51
N GLU A 566 17.88 38.65 -20.12
CA GLU A 566 16.45 38.36 -19.99
C GLU A 566 16.08 36.99 -20.58
N GLN A 567 16.75 36.57 -21.67
CA GLN A 567 16.60 35.22 -22.22
C GLN A 567 17.16 34.15 -21.27
N ALA A 568 18.36 34.35 -20.72
CA ALA A 568 18.97 33.44 -19.75
C ALA A 568 18.09 33.29 -18.49
N ALA A 569 17.57 34.40 -17.96
CA ALA A 569 16.68 34.38 -16.79
C ALA A 569 15.37 33.63 -17.05
N LYS A 570 14.76 33.78 -18.25
CA LYS A 570 13.58 32.99 -18.66
C LYS A 570 13.91 31.49 -18.75
N MET A 571 15.09 31.13 -19.24
CA MET A 571 15.54 29.72 -19.30
C MET A 571 15.90 29.13 -17.92
N LEU A 572 16.23 29.99 -16.95
CA LEU A 572 16.52 29.63 -15.54
C LEU A 572 15.33 29.83 -14.59
N GLN A 573 14.13 30.09 -15.12
CA GLN A 573 12.89 30.14 -14.36
C GLN A 573 12.74 28.89 -13.49
N GLY A 574 12.35 29.06 -12.23
CA GLY A 574 12.21 27.93 -11.29
C GLY A 574 13.51 27.41 -10.68
N GLN A 575 14.69 27.86 -11.13
CA GLN A 575 15.99 27.40 -10.62
C GLN A 575 16.76 28.51 -9.89
N HIS A 576 16.83 29.70 -10.49
CA HIS A 576 17.56 30.86 -9.97
C HIS A 576 16.71 32.12 -10.05
N LEU A 577 16.83 32.99 -9.05
CA LEU A 577 16.14 34.28 -9.02
C LEU A 577 17.06 35.39 -9.49
N MET A 578 16.61 36.13 -10.50
CA MET A 578 17.39 37.12 -11.23
C MET A 578 16.65 38.47 -11.29
N ALA A 579 17.37 39.58 -11.30
CA ALA A 579 16.77 40.91 -11.39
C ALA A 579 17.55 41.85 -12.33
N VAL A 580 16.81 42.66 -13.08
CA VAL A 580 17.32 43.80 -13.84
C VAL A 580 17.18 45.06 -12.98
N CYS A 581 18.28 45.79 -12.84
CA CYS A 581 18.39 46.98 -12.01
C CYS A 581 18.63 48.26 -12.84
N PRO A 582 18.19 49.44 -12.36
CA PRO A 582 18.46 50.70 -13.03
C PRO A 582 19.97 50.98 -13.09
N LYS A 583 20.43 51.55 -14.21
CA LYS A 583 21.86 51.81 -14.46
C LYS A 583 22.51 52.70 -13.41
N ASP A 584 21.77 53.69 -12.90
CA ASP A 584 22.27 54.71 -11.96
C ASP A 584 22.61 54.08 -10.59
N CYS A 585 22.12 52.87 -10.33
CA CYS A 585 22.41 52.10 -9.13
C CYS A 585 23.79 51.40 -9.17
N ALA A 586 24.44 51.33 -10.34
CA ALA A 586 25.78 50.78 -10.48
C ALA A 586 26.83 51.60 -9.71
N GLU A 587 26.68 52.94 -9.67
CA GLU A 587 27.64 53.87 -9.07
C GLU A 587 27.80 53.72 -7.55
N HIS A 588 26.81 53.14 -6.87
CA HIS A 588 26.84 52.94 -5.41
C HIS A 588 27.61 51.67 -4.98
N ASN A 589 27.98 50.79 -5.93
CA ASN A 589 28.99 49.76 -5.70
C ASN A 589 30.34 50.31 -6.15
N SER A 590 31.23 50.63 -5.20
CA SER A 590 32.44 51.45 -5.37
C SER A 590 33.53 50.95 -6.35
N ASP A 591 33.29 49.85 -7.06
CA ASP A 591 34.17 49.19 -8.02
C ASP A 591 33.51 48.96 -9.40
N VAL A 592 32.53 49.79 -9.80
CA VAL A 592 31.74 49.60 -11.04
C VAL A 592 31.78 50.83 -11.93
N ASP A 593 32.23 50.62 -13.17
CA ASP A 593 32.11 51.57 -14.27
C ASP A 593 30.68 51.51 -14.84
N ALA A 594 29.84 52.48 -14.47
CA ALA A 594 28.43 52.54 -14.86
C ALA A 594 28.18 52.65 -16.38
N SER A 595 29.23 52.84 -17.19
CA SER A 595 29.13 52.82 -18.66
C SER A 595 29.06 51.41 -19.27
N LYS A 596 29.29 50.34 -18.48
CA LYS A 596 29.33 48.95 -18.96
C LYS A 596 28.24 48.07 -18.33
N PRO A 597 27.70 47.08 -19.06
CA PRO A 597 26.84 46.08 -18.47
C PRO A 597 27.59 45.30 -17.39
N THR A 598 26.95 45.08 -16.24
CA THR A 598 27.53 44.38 -15.10
C THR A 598 26.52 43.38 -14.56
N VAL A 599 26.86 42.09 -14.61
CA VAL A 599 26.08 41.02 -13.98
C VAL A 599 26.83 40.50 -12.76
N THR A 600 26.15 40.40 -11.62
CA THR A 600 26.75 39.97 -10.34
C THR A 600 25.83 38.98 -9.63
N ALA A 601 26.37 37.80 -9.30
CA ALA A 601 25.74 36.88 -8.37
C ALA A 601 26.10 37.30 -6.93
N PHE A 602 25.10 37.42 -6.05
CA PHE A 602 25.27 37.62 -4.62
C PHE A 602 24.96 36.32 -3.90
N LYS A 603 25.82 35.91 -2.96
CA LYS A 603 25.70 34.67 -2.20
C LYS A 603 25.62 34.97 -0.71
N TRP A 604 24.59 34.44 -0.06
CA TRP A 604 24.39 34.54 1.38
C TRP A 604 24.83 33.21 2.02
N GLY A 605 25.42 33.29 3.21
CA GLY A 605 26.10 32.15 3.85
C GLY A 605 27.52 31.85 3.33
N ASP A 606 27.86 32.21 2.08
CA ASP A 606 29.23 32.12 1.55
C ASP A 606 30.08 33.34 1.98
N HIS A 607 30.56 33.31 3.23
CA HIS A 607 31.40 34.37 3.80
C HIS A 607 32.76 34.55 3.10
N HIS A 608 33.19 33.59 2.25
CA HIS A 608 34.49 33.61 1.60
C HIS A 608 34.42 34.00 0.11
N GLN A 609 33.23 33.98 -0.48
CA GLN A 609 32.93 34.55 -1.79
C GLN A 609 31.48 35.10 -1.81
N PRO A 610 31.19 36.21 -1.11
CA PRO A 610 29.83 36.75 -0.97
C PRO A 610 29.27 37.35 -2.28
N SER A 611 30.11 37.57 -3.29
CA SER A 611 29.66 37.88 -4.65
C SER A 611 30.65 37.40 -5.71
N VAL A 612 30.13 37.21 -6.92
CA VAL A 612 30.90 36.87 -8.12
C VAL A 612 30.42 37.78 -9.26
N LYS A 613 31.33 38.56 -9.85
CA LYS A 613 31.05 39.40 -11.02
C LYS A 613 31.26 38.59 -12.31
N TYR A 614 30.40 38.79 -13.31
CA TYR A 614 30.56 38.22 -14.64
C TYR A 614 31.59 39.00 -15.46
N SER A 615 32.35 38.30 -16.30
CA SER A 615 33.41 38.88 -17.15
C SER A 615 33.58 38.20 -18.51
N GLY A 616 32.55 37.46 -18.96
CA GLY A 616 32.52 36.74 -20.23
C GLY A 616 31.72 37.46 -21.33
N ASP A 617 31.50 36.75 -22.44
CA ASP A 617 30.71 37.23 -23.57
C ASP A 617 29.20 37.17 -23.27
N TYR A 618 28.48 38.26 -23.54
CA TYR A 618 27.06 38.38 -23.20
C TYR A 618 26.13 37.60 -24.14
N THR A 619 26.26 36.27 -24.14
CA THR A 619 25.31 35.33 -24.76
C THR A 619 24.43 34.67 -23.71
N ALA A 620 23.24 34.21 -24.11
CA ALA A 620 22.36 33.51 -23.19
C ALA A 620 22.99 32.21 -22.64
N SER A 621 23.82 31.51 -23.43
CA SER A 621 24.48 30.27 -23.00
C SER A 621 25.54 30.53 -21.94
N ASP A 622 26.40 31.52 -22.15
CA ASP A 622 27.49 31.83 -21.24
C ASP A 622 26.98 32.45 -19.93
N LEU A 623 25.89 33.22 -20.00
CA LEU A 623 25.17 33.71 -18.82
C LEU A 623 24.49 32.56 -18.05
N ILE A 624 23.91 31.57 -18.72
CA ILE A 624 23.35 30.37 -18.06
C ILE A 624 24.44 29.61 -17.30
N GLN A 625 25.56 29.30 -17.96
CA GLN A 625 26.69 28.61 -17.34
C GLN A 625 27.27 29.40 -16.16
N PHE A 626 27.40 30.73 -16.32
CA PHE A 626 27.83 31.61 -15.23
C PHE A 626 26.87 31.54 -14.04
N VAL A 627 25.56 31.72 -14.23
CA VAL A 627 24.60 31.74 -13.11
C VAL A 627 24.59 30.38 -12.39
N GLN A 628 24.59 29.28 -13.14
CA GLN A 628 24.62 27.92 -12.57
C GLN A 628 25.89 27.65 -11.75
N ALA A 629 27.05 28.20 -12.14
CA ALA A 629 28.30 28.06 -11.39
C ALA A 629 28.41 29.07 -10.23
N ALA A 630 28.10 30.34 -10.47
CA ALA A 630 28.35 31.46 -9.56
C ALA A 630 27.38 31.52 -8.37
N THR A 631 26.22 30.87 -8.46
CA THR A 631 25.26 30.74 -7.36
C THR A 631 25.56 29.57 -6.41
N LEU A 632 26.53 28.71 -6.74
CA LEU A 632 26.97 27.65 -5.85
C LEU A 632 27.93 28.19 -4.76
N PRO A 633 27.86 27.67 -3.52
CA PRO A 633 28.87 27.98 -2.51
C PRO A 633 30.26 27.55 -2.96
N LEU A 634 31.26 28.37 -2.63
CA LEU A 634 32.68 28.11 -2.94
C LEU A 634 33.19 26.82 -2.25
N VAL A 635 32.73 26.57 -1.03
CA VAL A 635 32.91 25.30 -0.31
C VAL A 635 31.52 24.88 0.19
N PRO A 636 30.80 24.00 -0.55
CA PRO A 636 29.44 23.61 -0.18
C PRO A 636 29.42 22.58 0.95
N GLU A 637 28.30 22.56 1.66
CA GLU A 637 28.01 21.56 2.67
C GLU A 637 27.66 20.21 2.02
N LEU A 638 28.22 19.14 2.56
CA LEU A 638 27.90 17.77 2.18
C LEU A 638 26.81 17.23 3.11
N THR A 639 25.58 17.21 2.60
CA THR A 639 24.39 16.71 3.27
C THR A 639 23.84 15.49 2.51
N PRO A 640 22.88 14.72 3.07
CA PRO A 640 22.22 13.65 2.32
C PRO A 640 21.61 14.10 0.98
N SER A 641 21.17 15.36 0.87
CA SER A 641 20.59 15.91 -0.35
C SER A 641 21.63 16.37 -1.38
N THR A 642 22.82 16.82 -0.96
CA THR A 642 23.89 17.24 -1.87
C THR A 642 24.86 16.10 -2.24
N LEU A 643 24.98 15.06 -1.41
CA LEU A 643 25.89 13.94 -1.62
C LEU A 643 25.79 13.29 -3.01
N PRO A 644 24.61 12.94 -3.57
CA PRO A 644 24.54 12.31 -4.89
C PRO A 644 25.14 13.19 -6.01
N LEU A 645 24.95 14.51 -5.94
CA LEU A 645 25.49 15.47 -6.91
C LEU A 645 27.02 15.56 -6.86
N HIS A 646 27.61 15.43 -5.66
CA HIS A 646 29.06 15.41 -5.50
C HIS A 646 29.67 14.05 -5.86
N PHE A 647 28.99 12.95 -5.50
CA PHE A 647 29.43 11.59 -5.78
C PHE A 647 29.42 11.28 -7.29
N ALA A 648 28.40 11.74 -8.02
CA ALA A 648 28.28 11.60 -9.47
C ALA A 648 29.43 12.27 -10.26
N LYS A 649 30.24 13.15 -9.64
CA LYS A 649 31.43 13.74 -10.27
C LYS A 649 32.61 12.77 -10.36
N GLY A 650 32.57 11.63 -9.64
CA GLY A 650 33.64 10.63 -9.65
C GLY A 650 34.98 11.13 -9.10
N LYS A 651 34.98 12.18 -8.27
CA LYS A 651 36.18 12.80 -7.69
C LYS A 651 36.29 12.48 -6.20
N PRO A 652 37.50 12.25 -5.66
CA PRO A 652 37.74 12.23 -4.22
C PRO A 652 37.25 13.51 -3.54
N PHE A 653 36.88 13.40 -2.26
CA PHE A 653 36.41 14.50 -1.43
C PHE A 653 37.52 14.96 -0.48
N LEU A 654 37.69 16.28 -0.35
CA LEU A 654 38.43 16.92 0.72
C LEU A 654 37.41 17.55 1.67
N ILE A 655 37.12 16.87 2.78
CA ILE A 655 36.03 17.19 3.70
C ILE A 655 36.60 17.86 4.95
N LEU A 656 36.07 19.04 5.28
CA LEU A 656 36.24 19.66 6.59
C LEU A 656 35.04 19.34 7.49
N PHE A 657 35.26 18.53 8.52
CA PHE A 657 34.31 18.38 9.62
C PHE A 657 34.47 19.58 10.57
N LYS A 658 33.47 20.47 10.61
CA LYS A 658 33.56 21.76 11.32
C LYS A 658 32.61 21.85 12.50
N ASP A 659 33.09 22.48 13.57
CA ASP A 659 32.30 22.90 14.72
C ASP A 659 32.20 24.45 14.71
N THR A 660 31.52 25.03 15.69
CA THR A 660 31.28 26.47 15.81
C THR A 660 32.51 27.28 16.27
N ASP A 661 33.62 26.62 16.57
CA ASP A 661 34.81 27.17 17.20
C ASP A 661 35.71 28.02 16.27
N LYS A 662 36.75 28.65 16.83
CA LYS A 662 37.65 29.54 16.08
C LYS A 662 38.58 28.81 15.10
N GLN A 663 39.09 27.63 15.47
CA GLN A 663 39.96 26.83 14.60
C GLN A 663 39.18 26.31 13.40
N SER A 664 37.93 25.87 13.59
CA SER A 664 37.04 25.47 12.49
C SER A 664 36.85 26.59 11.46
N ARG A 665 36.67 27.83 11.90
CA ARG A 665 36.59 29.01 11.01
C ARG A 665 37.92 29.33 10.31
N GLU A 666 39.05 29.12 10.98
CA GLU A 666 40.38 29.30 10.38
C GLU A 666 40.67 28.22 9.32
N ALA A 667 40.26 26.96 9.56
CA ALA A 667 40.35 25.88 8.59
C ALA A 667 39.43 26.13 7.38
N GLU A 668 38.18 26.55 7.60
CA GLU A 668 37.22 26.88 6.55
C GLU A 668 37.74 28.02 5.64
N ALA A 669 38.32 29.07 6.23
CA ALA A 669 38.94 30.16 5.48
C ALA A 669 40.14 29.69 4.62
N SER A 670 40.95 28.74 5.13
CA SER A 670 42.07 28.17 4.40
C SER A 670 41.62 27.25 3.25
N LEU A 671 40.61 26.41 3.46
CA LEU A 671 39.98 25.59 2.41
C LEU A 671 39.33 26.47 1.33
N ALA A 672 38.66 27.55 1.73
CA ALA A 672 38.07 28.49 0.79
C ALA A 672 39.14 29.23 -0.03
N SER A 673 40.31 29.53 0.55
CA SER A 673 41.44 30.05 -0.26
C SER A 673 41.91 29.01 -1.27
N LEU A 674 42.06 27.76 -0.86
CA LEU A 674 42.44 26.67 -1.76
C LEU A 674 41.45 26.47 -2.92
N ALA A 675 40.15 26.58 -2.63
CA ALA A 675 39.09 26.52 -3.63
C ALA A 675 39.15 27.69 -4.62
N ARG A 676 39.46 28.91 -4.17
CA ARG A 676 39.63 30.09 -5.06
C ARG A 676 40.85 29.99 -5.97
N GLU A 677 41.91 29.34 -5.53
CA GLU A 677 43.11 29.11 -6.34
C GLU A 677 42.86 28.15 -7.51
N LYS A 678 41.78 27.36 -7.46
CA LYS A 678 41.35 26.39 -8.49
C LYS A 678 42.36 25.28 -8.84
N THR A 679 43.51 25.24 -8.17
CA THR A 679 44.63 24.30 -8.37
C THR A 679 44.18 22.84 -8.47
N PHE A 680 43.20 22.43 -7.68
CA PHE A 680 42.70 21.05 -7.60
C PHE A 680 41.25 20.88 -8.10
N GLU A 681 40.67 21.87 -8.80
CA GLU A 681 39.26 21.87 -9.24
C GLU A 681 38.93 20.67 -10.16
N SER A 682 39.89 20.20 -10.95
CA SER A 682 39.77 18.98 -11.77
C SER A 682 39.92 17.68 -10.99
N GLU A 683 40.59 17.69 -9.84
CA GLU A 683 41.14 16.49 -9.17
C GLU A 683 40.31 16.05 -7.95
N LEU A 684 39.71 16.99 -7.21
CA LEU A 684 38.93 16.70 -6.00
C LEU A 684 37.75 17.66 -5.82
N SER A 685 36.82 17.32 -4.92
CA SER A 685 35.76 18.22 -4.44
C SER A 685 36.09 18.70 -3.03
N ILE A 686 36.18 20.01 -2.81
CA ILE A 686 36.39 20.62 -1.49
C ILE A 686 35.03 20.89 -0.84
N LEU A 687 34.77 20.31 0.33
CA LEU A 687 33.46 20.22 0.99
C LEU A 687 33.59 20.42 2.50
N TRP A 688 32.47 20.68 3.19
CA TRP A 688 32.42 20.65 4.66
C TRP A 688 31.19 19.88 5.18
N ILE A 689 31.25 19.41 6.43
CA ILE A 689 30.17 18.71 7.14
C ILE A 689 30.03 19.32 8.54
N ASP A 690 28.80 19.57 9.01
CA ASP A 690 28.56 19.96 10.41
C ASP A 690 28.82 18.81 11.38
N VAL A 691 29.59 19.09 12.44
CA VAL A 691 29.73 18.21 13.60
C VAL A 691 29.39 18.92 14.92
N SER A 692 28.79 20.11 14.88
CA SER A 692 28.45 20.89 16.07
C SER A 692 27.72 20.06 17.13
N GLN A 693 26.64 19.35 16.74
CA GLN A 693 25.87 18.50 17.65
C GLN A 693 26.33 17.03 17.61
N PRO A 694 26.34 16.31 18.75
CA PRO A 694 26.63 14.87 18.78
C PRO A 694 25.66 13.99 17.98
N SER A 695 24.43 14.48 17.76
CA SER A 695 23.35 13.85 17.00
C SER A 695 23.35 14.18 15.50
N CYS A 696 24.19 15.11 15.03
CA CYS A 696 24.32 15.39 13.60
C CYS A 696 24.96 14.19 12.87
N ILE A 697 24.46 13.87 11.66
CA ILE A 697 24.99 12.77 10.81
C ILE A 697 26.51 12.86 10.59
N GLY A 698 27.08 14.07 10.55
CA GLY A 698 28.52 14.26 10.46
C GLY A 698 29.31 13.68 11.64
N SER A 699 28.75 13.70 12.85
CA SER A 699 29.35 13.07 14.04
C SER A 699 29.38 11.55 13.97
N GLU A 700 28.55 10.94 13.11
CA GLU A 700 28.50 9.50 12.86
C GLU A 700 29.48 9.11 11.75
N ILE A 701 29.41 9.78 10.59
CA ILE A 701 30.35 9.62 9.47
C ILE A 701 31.81 9.74 9.93
N LEU A 702 32.10 10.69 10.84
CA LEU A 702 33.44 10.87 11.41
C LEU A 702 33.94 9.61 12.16
N LYS A 703 33.06 8.90 12.87
CA LYS A 703 33.41 7.64 13.57
C LYS A 703 33.69 6.51 12.59
N ASP A 704 32.91 6.40 11.52
CA ASP A 704 33.04 5.35 10.50
C ASP A 704 34.31 5.49 9.67
N TYR A 705 34.74 6.74 9.43
CA TYR A 705 36.06 7.06 8.88
C TYR A 705 37.21 6.78 9.87
N GLY A 706 36.92 6.19 11.03
CA GLY A 706 37.88 5.76 12.04
C GLY A 706 38.35 6.88 12.98
N ILE A 707 37.74 8.07 12.90
CA ILE A 707 38.20 9.26 13.60
C ILE A 707 37.38 9.43 14.89
N LYS A 708 38.04 9.29 16.03
CA LYS A 708 37.40 9.56 17.32
C LYS A 708 37.19 11.06 17.46
N ARG A 709 35.93 11.51 17.64
CA ARG A 709 35.61 12.91 17.98
C ARG A 709 36.41 13.31 19.23
N GLN A 710 37.36 14.22 19.06
CA GLN A 710 38.03 14.90 20.15
C GLN A 710 37.34 16.25 20.38
N PRO A 711 37.21 16.73 21.62
CA PRO A 711 36.76 18.10 21.84
C PRO A 711 37.80 19.08 21.27
N LEU A 712 37.34 19.98 20.38
CA LEU A 712 38.04 21.19 19.90
C LEU A 712 39.10 21.06 18.78
N HIS A 713 38.89 20.23 17.74
CA HIS A 713 39.65 20.35 16.48
C HIS A 713 38.79 20.16 15.23
N PRO A 714 38.89 21.05 14.21
CA PRO A 714 38.40 20.76 12.87
C PRO A 714 39.17 19.58 12.28
N CYS A 715 38.46 18.58 11.77
CA CYS A 715 39.10 17.46 11.10
C CYS A 715 39.01 17.66 9.58
N VAL A 716 40.16 17.76 8.92
CA VAL A 716 40.24 17.72 7.46
C VAL A 716 40.59 16.30 7.03
N VAL A 717 39.79 15.74 6.13
CA VAL A 717 39.89 14.34 5.69
C VAL A 717 39.83 14.29 4.18
N PHE A 718 40.77 13.60 3.56
CA PHE A 718 40.69 13.22 2.16
C PHE A 718 40.07 11.81 2.06
N VAL A 719 39.03 11.67 1.24
CA VAL A 719 38.31 10.41 1.02
C VAL A 719 38.24 10.13 -0.49
N ASP A 720 38.85 9.03 -0.91
CA ASP A 720 38.67 8.47 -2.25
C ASP A 720 37.79 7.24 -2.15
N HIS A 721 36.51 7.40 -2.53
CA HIS A 721 35.51 6.34 -2.52
C HIS A 721 35.79 5.24 -3.57
N ALA A 722 36.59 5.49 -4.61
CA ALA A 722 36.89 4.49 -5.65
C ALA A 722 38.02 3.53 -5.23
N THR A 723 38.93 3.99 -4.37
CA THR A 723 40.02 3.17 -3.79
C THR A 723 39.83 2.85 -2.31
N SER A 724 38.68 3.24 -1.73
CA SER A 724 38.37 3.15 -0.30
C SER A 724 39.42 3.82 0.61
N ARG A 725 40.20 4.79 0.12
CA ARG A 725 41.26 5.45 0.89
C ARG A 725 40.73 6.62 1.72
N VAL A 726 41.05 6.62 3.00
CA VAL A 726 40.79 7.72 3.96
C VAL A 726 42.12 8.21 4.51
N CYS A 727 42.49 9.45 4.19
CA CYS A 727 43.74 10.07 4.63
C CYS A 727 43.41 11.27 5.53
N ASN A 728 43.83 11.22 6.79
CA ASN A 728 43.53 12.25 7.78
C ASN A 728 44.60 13.36 7.74
N TYR A 729 44.18 14.62 7.83
CA TYR A 729 45.11 15.74 7.98
C TYR A 729 45.82 15.64 9.35
N PRO A 730 47.17 15.70 9.41
CA PRO A 730 47.88 15.54 10.67
C PRO A 730 47.57 16.66 11.66
N ALA A 731 47.33 16.30 12.92
CA ALA A 731 46.93 17.27 13.96
C ALA A 731 48.04 18.28 14.35
N ASP A 732 49.30 17.97 14.01
CA ASP A 732 50.46 18.84 14.18
C ASP A 732 50.67 19.82 13.02
N TYR A 733 49.96 19.64 11.89
CA TYR A 733 50.12 20.50 10.71
C TYR A 733 49.36 21.82 10.89
N SER A 734 49.94 22.90 10.33
CA SER A 734 49.32 24.21 10.36
C SER A 734 48.04 24.22 9.52
N LEU A 735 46.94 24.78 10.04
CA LEU A 735 45.67 24.97 9.30
C LEU A 735 45.73 26.11 8.26
N LYS A 736 46.90 26.36 7.66
CA LYS A 736 47.12 27.38 6.63
C LYS A 736 47.04 26.76 5.23
N THR A 737 46.51 27.51 4.28
CA THR A 737 46.37 27.11 2.87
C THR A 737 47.63 26.48 2.29
N SER A 738 48.83 27.05 2.50
CA SER A 738 50.08 26.47 1.97
C SER A 738 50.37 25.05 2.47
N ALA A 739 50.19 24.79 3.77
CA ALA A 739 50.42 23.47 4.36
C ALA A 739 49.34 22.45 3.93
N MET A 740 48.11 22.92 3.75
CA MET A 740 47.02 22.11 3.17
C MET A 740 47.32 21.76 1.70
N THR A 741 47.80 22.70 0.89
CA THR A 741 48.21 22.48 -0.51
C THR A 741 49.32 21.43 -0.59
N ASP A 742 50.40 21.59 0.19
CA ASP A 742 51.52 20.65 0.22
C ASP A 742 51.05 19.23 0.60
N TRP A 743 50.18 19.11 1.61
CA TRP A 743 49.62 17.83 2.03
C TRP A 743 48.71 17.20 0.97
N VAL A 744 47.84 17.97 0.31
CA VAL A 744 46.98 17.46 -0.78
C VAL A 744 47.83 16.88 -1.91
N VAL A 745 48.93 17.54 -2.30
CA VAL A 745 49.85 17.02 -3.33
C VAL A 745 50.46 15.67 -2.91
N ILE A 746 50.87 15.52 -1.65
CA ILE A 746 51.43 14.26 -1.11
C ILE A 746 50.37 13.14 -1.11
N VAL A 747 49.13 13.46 -0.71
CA VAL A 747 48.01 12.51 -0.67
C VAL A 747 47.63 12.01 -2.06
N LEU A 748 47.51 12.91 -3.04
CA LEU A 748 47.17 12.59 -4.43
C LEU A 748 48.24 11.71 -5.10
N LYS A 749 49.52 11.91 -4.77
CA LYS A 749 50.62 11.04 -5.23
C LYS A 749 50.65 9.66 -4.54
N GLY A 750 49.87 9.46 -3.49
CA GLY A 750 49.90 8.21 -2.70
C GLY A 750 51.11 8.08 -1.78
N GLU A 751 51.80 9.18 -1.47
CA GLU A 751 53.03 9.21 -0.66
C GLU A 751 52.76 9.22 0.86
N THR A 752 51.49 9.19 1.29
CA THR A 752 51.09 9.19 2.71
C THR A 752 50.38 7.90 3.12
N SER A 753 50.52 7.53 4.39
CA SER A 753 49.82 6.37 4.97
C SER A 753 48.36 6.71 5.23
N CYS A 754 47.44 6.03 4.54
CA CYS A 754 46.00 6.20 4.66
C CYS A 754 45.34 4.93 5.23
N SER A 755 44.27 5.09 5.99
CA SER A 755 43.38 3.99 6.37
C SER A 755 42.46 3.61 5.21
N GLY A 756 41.99 2.37 5.20
CA GLY A 756 40.83 2.00 4.37
C GLY A 756 39.52 2.42 5.05
N LEU A 757 38.50 2.77 4.26
CA LEU A 757 37.11 2.67 4.69
C LEU A 757 36.86 1.23 5.15
N ARG A 758 36.09 1.07 6.24
CA ARG A 758 35.67 -0.27 6.67
C ARG A 758 34.71 -0.81 5.63
N GLU A 759 35.05 -1.95 5.02
CA GLU A 759 34.09 -2.73 4.24
C GLU A 759 33.03 -3.29 5.20
N GLY A 760 31.97 -2.52 5.44
CA GLY A 760 30.69 -3.09 5.82
C GLY A 760 30.21 -3.91 4.63
N LYS A 761 30.22 -5.24 4.76
CA LYS A 761 29.54 -6.07 3.76
C LYS A 761 28.03 -5.86 3.93
N PHE A 762 27.36 -5.49 2.85
CA PHE A 762 25.92 -5.63 2.77
C PHE A 762 25.60 -7.11 2.53
N GLU A 763 25.55 -7.87 3.61
CA GLU A 763 24.96 -9.22 3.64
C GLU A 763 23.48 -9.04 4.04
N PRO A 764 22.51 -9.72 3.38
CA PRO A 764 21.10 -9.62 3.76
C PRO A 764 20.91 -10.00 5.24
N GLN A 765 19.92 -9.41 5.92
CA GLN A 765 19.75 -9.62 7.37
C GLN A 765 19.43 -11.08 7.70
N VAL A 766 19.00 -11.84 6.71
CA VAL A 766 18.72 -13.28 6.75
C VAL A 766 19.55 -14.03 5.72
N SER A 767 19.87 -15.29 6.03
CA SER A 767 20.30 -16.25 5.02
C SER A 767 19.24 -16.36 3.92
N PRO A 768 19.61 -16.45 2.62
CA PRO A 768 18.67 -16.70 1.54
C PRO A 768 17.73 -17.84 1.88
N TYR A 769 16.43 -17.66 1.58
CA TYR A 769 15.36 -18.60 1.91
C TYR A 769 15.67 -19.98 1.31
N ASP A 770 15.98 -20.97 2.16
CA ASP A 770 16.18 -22.35 1.71
C ASP A 770 14.84 -23.05 1.55
N TYR A 771 14.17 -22.75 0.44
CA TYR A 771 12.91 -23.37 0.05
C TYR A 771 12.99 -24.90 -0.01
N LEU A 772 14.18 -25.49 -0.25
CA LEU A 772 14.34 -26.93 -0.31
C LEU A 772 14.24 -27.56 1.08
N ALA A 773 14.88 -26.97 2.09
CA ALA A 773 14.79 -27.42 3.47
C ALA A 773 13.33 -27.42 3.99
N PHE A 774 12.57 -26.35 3.72
CA PHE A 774 11.16 -26.24 4.13
C PHE A 774 10.26 -27.27 3.41
N ILE A 775 10.55 -27.56 2.14
CA ILE A 775 9.89 -28.61 1.34
C ILE A 775 10.24 -30.02 1.86
N GLU A 776 11.43 -30.22 2.43
CA GLU A 776 11.82 -31.50 3.04
C GLU A 776 11.22 -31.69 4.45
N GLU A 777 11.15 -30.63 5.28
CA GLU A 777 10.46 -30.71 6.58
C GLU A 777 8.96 -30.93 6.46
N SER A 778 8.28 -30.24 5.54
CA SER A 778 6.84 -30.41 5.30
C SER A 778 6.51 -31.84 4.84
N LYS A 779 7.28 -32.41 3.90
CA LYS A 779 7.17 -33.83 3.51
C LYS A 779 7.38 -34.81 4.66
N ASN A 780 8.24 -34.47 5.64
CA ASN A 780 8.45 -35.31 6.82
C ASN A 780 7.30 -35.20 7.84
N LYS A 781 6.64 -34.04 7.94
CA LYS A 781 5.45 -33.83 8.79
C LYS A 781 4.22 -34.59 8.26
N ASP A 782 3.98 -34.56 6.94
CA ASP A 782 2.85 -35.25 6.30
C ASP A 782 2.85 -36.78 6.46
N ASN A 783 4.03 -37.40 6.63
CA ASN A 783 4.16 -38.85 6.78
C ASN A 783 3.73 -39.37 8.18
N ASN A 784 3.51 -38.50 9.17
CA ASN A 784 3.20 -38.89 10.55
C ASN A 784 1.78 -38.54 11.03
N ALA A 785 0.94 -37.90 10.21
CA ALA A 785 -0.44 -37.56 10.56
C ALA A 785 -1.44 -38.65 10.09
N PRO A 786 -2.26 -39.25 10.98
CA PRO A 786 -3.28 -40.20 10.55
C PRO A 786 -4.43 -39.49 9.83
N ARG A 787 -4.62 -39.78 8.54
CA ARG A 787 -5.73 -39.25 7.72
C ARG A 787 -7.09 -39.58 8.36
N MET A 788 -7.80 -38.56 8.85
CA MET A 788 -9.14 -38.72 9.41
C MET A 788 -10.21 -38.73 8.29
N GLY A 789 -11.33 -39.42 8.54
CA GLY A 789 -12.19 -39.99 7.49
C GLY A 789 -13.08 -39.02 6.70
N ARG A 790 -13.40 -39.42 5.46
CA ARG A 790 -14.49 -38.83 4.66
C ARG A 790 -15.83 -39.07 5.35
N LEU A 791 -16.64 -38.02 5.50
CA LEU A 791 -18.08 -38.14 5.76
C LEU A 791 -18.79 -38.40 4.43
N ALA A 792 -19.28 -39.63 4.24
CA ALA A 792 -20.12 -39.98 3.10
C ALA A 792 -21.60 -39.69 3.43
N THR A 793 -22.25 -38.83 2.64
CA THR A 793 -23.70 -38.64 2.68
C THR A 793 -24.41 -39.72 1.87
N ASP A 794 -25.16 -40.56 2.57
CA ASP A 794 -25.84 -41.75 2.04
C ASP A 794 -27.13 -41.34 1.29
N HIS A 795 -27.07 -41.20 -0.04
CA HIS A 795 -28.28 -41.05 -0.88
C HIS A 795 -28.74 -42.39 -1.42
N ARG A 796 -29.67 -43.01 -0.70
CA ARG A 796 -30.43 -44.16 -1.19
C ARG A 796 -31.39 -43.73 -2.30
N HIS A 797 -31.20 -44.27 -3.50
CA HIS A 797 -32.31 -44.51 -4.42
C HIS A 797 -32.33 -45.98 -4.85
N VAL A 798 -33.55 -46.48 -5.06
CA VAL A 798 -33.88 -47.91 -5.07
C VAL A 798 -33.50 -48.57 -6.39
N THR A 799 -32.99 -49.79 -6.29
CA THR A 799 -32.70 -50.71 -7.40
C THR A 799 -33.98 -51.22 -8.08
N GLU A 800 -33.98 -51.28 -9.40
CA GLU A 800 -34.62 -52.36 -10.17
C GLU A 800 -33.65 -52.83 -11.26
N ALA A 801 -33.74 -54.11 -11.65
CA ALA A 801 -32.58 -54.85 -12.15
C ALA A 801 -32.85 -55.74 -13.36
N ALA A 802 -31.75 -56.03 -14.07
CA ALA A 802 -31.52 -57.15 -14.99
C ALA A 802 -32.24 -57.16 -16.35
N GLY A 803 -31.51 -57.61 -17.38
CA GLY A 803 -32.02 -57.82 -18.74
C GLY A 803 -30.89 -57.91 -19.77
N GLU A 804 -30.23 -59.06 -19.89
CA GLU A 804 -29.35 -59.38 -21.02
C GLU A 804 -30.19 -59.66 -22.28
N ALA A 805 -29.72 -59.25 -23.47
CA ALA A 805 -29.70 -60.06 -24.72
C ALA A 805 -29.29 -59.20 -25.93
N LEU A 806 -28.81 -59.88 -26.96
CA LEU A 806 -28.37 -59.32 -28.25
C LEU A 806 -29.41 -59.54 -29.36
N ASP A 807 -29.16 -58.83 -30.47
CA ASP A 807 -29.41 -59.21 -31.87
C ASP A 807 -30.77 -58.92 -32.57
N ASP A 808 -30.56 -58.53 -33.84
CA ASP A 808 -31.34 -58.69 -35.08
C ASP A 808 -32.40 -57.66 -35.60
N GLU A 809 -32.05 -57.15 -36.80
CA GLU A 809 -32.82 -56.93 -38.04
C GLU A 809 -33.89 -55.80 -38.09
N GLU A 810 -33.67 -54.77 -38.95
CA GLU A 810 -34.26 -54.56 -40.31
C GLU A 810 -35.70 -53.98 -40.27
N GLU A 811 -36.20 -53.09 -41.14
CA GLU A 811 -35.68 -52.31 -42.30
C GLU A 811 -36.71 -51.17 -42.62
N HIS A 812 -36.29 -50.09 -43.32
CA HIS A 812 -37.07 -49.23 -44.27
C HIS A 812 -38.44 -48.55 -43.88
N ASP A 813 -38.96 -47.44 -44.44
CA ASP A 813 -38.51 -46.33 -45.35
C ASP A 813 -39.46 -45.09 -45.18
N GLU A 814 -39.50 -43.97 -45.95
CA GLU A 814 -39.01 -43.59 -47.30
C GLU A 814 -38.45 -42.13 -47.38
N ASP A 815 -38.69 -41.36 -48.46
CA ASP A 815 -37.97 -40.13 -48.89
C ASP A 815 -38.67 -38.78 -48.55
N GLY A 816 -37.96 -37.65 -48.41
CA GLY A 816 -36.50 -37.42 -48.48
C GLY A 816 -36.16 -36.08 -49.15
N GLY A 817 -35.30 -36.07 -50.18
CA GLY A 817 -35.09 -34.89 -51.07
C GLY A 817 -34.08 -33.80 -50.63
N ARG A 818 -32.85 -33.85 -51.19
CA ARG A 818 -31.79 -32.82 -51.01
C ARG A 818 -32.06 -31.49 -51.73
N GLY A 819 -31.98 -30.38 -50.97
CA GLY A 819 -30.94 -29.33 -51.11
C GLY A 819 -30.97 -28.27 -52.23
N ARG A 820 -30.61 -27.01 -51.86
CA ARG A 820 -29.68 -26.13 -52.62
C ARG A 820 -29.23 -24.88 -51.83
N GLN A 821 -28.03 -24.40 -52.18
CA GLN A 821 -27.21 -23.35 -51.55
C GLN A 821 -27.59 -21.89 -51.92
N PHE A 822 -26.97 -20.95 -51.18
CA PHE A 822 -26.67 -19.53 -51.51
C PHE A 822 -27.90 -18.58 -51.63
N VAL A 823 -27.83 -17.26 -51.36
CA VAL A 823 -26.75 -16.26 -51.48
C VAL A 823 -26.72 -15.30 -50.26
N SER A 824 -25.67 -14.46 -50.18
CA SER A 824 -25.41 -13.35 -49.25
C SER A 824 -26.45 -12.22 -49.25
N ASP A 825 -26.35 -11.29 -48.28
CA ASP A 825 -25.83 -9.95 -48.57
C ASP A 825 -25.49 -9.12 -47.31
N GLU A 826 -24.52 -8.23 -47.55
CA GLU A 826 -23.79 -7.29 -46.70
C GLU A 826 -24.66 -6.33 -45.84
N HIS A 827 -24.06 -5.75 -44.79
CA HIS A 827 -23.84 -4.29 -44.69
C HIS A 827 -22.75 -3.94 -43.65
N ARG A 828 -22.27 -2.69 -43.64
CA ARG A 828 -20.88 -2.30 -43.33
C ARG A 828 -20.80 -1.09 -42.37
N HIS A 829 -19.73 -1.03 -41.56
CA HIS A 829 -19.23 0.15 -40.80
C HIS A 829 -20.16 0.71 -39.69
N THR A 830 -19.72 1.50 -38.69
CA THR A 830 -18.49 2.32 -38.51
C THR A 830 -17.85 2.19 -37.11
N GLU A 831 -16.59 2.62 -37.02
CA GLU A 831 -15.81 2.83 -35.79
C GLU A 831 -16.37 3.95 -34.88
N LEU A 832 -16.17 3.81 -33.57
CA LEU A 832 -15.68 4.87 -32.67
C LEU A 832 -15.13 4.24 -31.36
#